data_AF-A0A817PJJ3-F1
#
_entry.id   AF-A0A817PJJ3-F1
#
_cell.length_a   1.000
_cell.length_b   1.000
_cell.length_c   1.000
_cell.angle_alpha   90.00
_cell.angle_beta   90.00
_cell.angle_gamma   90.00
#
_symmetry.space_group_name_H-M   'P 1'
#
loop_
_entity.id
_entity.type
_entity.pdbx_description
1 polymer ?
#
loop_
_entity_poly.entity_id
_entity_poly.type
_entity_poly.pdbx_seq_one_letter_code
_entity_poly.pdbx_strand_id
1 'polypeptide(L)'
;MENHIHKNQSWSNSFLEPYQTFKNRYALEMLHSLGFVFDNKYSTNTSLQTMMISLAKRDDKNFYKLALIAYQTLQKDESVDLMTIFNENEFEHSTLDLSKPDEETLENDQLHYDVSVVHVTPTCTKIMPIERIQGHRGLRHSAFNDVHDFCLVYFKSDKEGGYVNSNPYYEMVLKSGILLCNIRYHLFGASNSQLREHSYWFIKANSYKEVDDKRAQLGDFSEITNVGKYLARFGLWFNFDQRIQNGDYCVKMIGDIERNGYCFTDGNGFISKGLAKLVAKNLDYPIENIELDIYPSAYQIRMAGCKGLVVVEPQSTLDQFYIKIRPSMKKFKSNDWTLEICEASQPIPTRLNNQVIMIMSDHGVPDKKFLDLQYKWFRDEKKSPDNSQDLLKNKIPMPVNECRYMFGCAIESSLEPGKCFIRYQVVDDDGQPLKNPRFETVVGRVIVTKNPCLHAGDMLELEAVDNHELYCLTDVIVFSTKDDRPDPNKISGSDLDGDHYFVYWGQDLKLSRKVDPLDYTPFVSQCPPKSSPITHTDILRHCYSLFNAITCGEIYNLHATVVDKNLENCKQITCQKLAVELANMFSAAIDSSKTGYVADRKRINQIRKLVGKLYPDFLMKNNSYESQSILGKLYRLALEYKNKNSDKFRNQENILNKNTYGNFRMRNIDSYLELDSRLAINPHIICRDFTTSYSLKASDKSTPAIWISIYQKKYKNIRPLEKCKTVTQNSHIVWFNAALTVLLSYSCAMLLFIVFWFLFSRP
;
A
#
# COMPACT_ATOMS: atom_id res chain seq x y z
N MET A 1 11.41 20.34 31.66
CA MET A 1 11.11 19.02 31.05
C MET A 1 11.81 18.96 29.69
N GLU A 2 13.14 18.89 29.71
CA GLU A 2 13.99 19.00 28.50
C GLU A 2 15.03 17.86 28.38
N ASN A 3 14.87 16.79 29.17
CA ASN A 3 15.75 15.63 29.11
C ASN A 3 15.00 14.43 28.56
N HIS A 4 15.74 13.56 27.85
CA HIS A 4 15.32 12.32 27.17
C HIS A 4 15.02 12.47 25.68
N ILE A 5 16.07 12.76 24.90
CA ILE A 5 16.01 12.62 23.45
C ILE A 5 17.18 11.73 22.98
N HIS A 6 16.90 10.46 22.67
CA HIS A 6 17.86 9.59 21.98
C HIS A 6 17.93 9.98 20.51
N LYS A 7 18.90 10.85 20.20
CA LYS A 7 19.19 11.31 18.85
C LYS A 7 20.32 10.48 18.25
N ASN A 8 19.97 9.50 17.41
CA ASN A 8 20.88 8.82 16.49
C ASN A 8 22.23 8.35 17.11
N GLN A 9 22.17 7.78 18.32
CA GLN A 9 23.31 7.19 19.01
C GLN A 9 23.04 5.70 19.22
N SER A 10 23.97 4.87 18.78
CA SER A 10 24.03 3.45 19.13
C SER A 10 24.51 3.33 20.57
N TRP A 11 24.08 2.28 21.26
CA TRP A 11 24.52 2.07 22.63
C TRP A 11 26.03 1.80 22.68
N SER A 12 26.68 2.13 23.80
CA SER A 12 28.14 2.01 23.89
C SER A 12 28.59 0.56 23.67
N ASN A 13 29.72 0.37 22.97
CA ASN A 13 30.26 -0.95 22.64
C ASN A 13 30.29 -1.91 23.83
N SER A 14 30.60 -1.43 25.04
CA SER A 14 30.62 -2.26 26.26
C SER A 14 29.33 -3.03 26.53
N PHE A 15 28.16 -2.48 26.15
CA PHE A 15 26.87 -3.15 26.32
C PHE A 15 26.51 -4.06 25.13
N LEU A 16 27.02 -3.77 23.93
CA LEU A 16 26.74 -4.55 22.72
C LEU A 16 27.67 -5.76 22.53
N GLU A 17 28.94 -5.64 22.92
CA GLU A 17 29.96 -6.70 22.77
C GLU A 17 29.53 -8.08 23.33
N PRO A 18 28.85 -8.17 24.49
CA PRO A 18 28.38 -9.46 25.01
C PRO A 18 27.36 -10.18 24.12
N TYR A 19 26.69 -9.46 23.21
CA TYR A 19 25.69 -9.98 22.29
C TYR A 19 26.34 -10.26 20.93
N GLN A 20 26.52 -11.54 20.60
CA GLN A 20 27.42 -11.96 19.52
C GLN A 20 26.83 -11.78 18.11
N THR A 21 25.53 -11.98 17.94
CA THR A 21 24.88 -11.96 16.63
C THR A 21 24.22 -10.62 16.35
N PHE A 22 24.02 -10.31 15.05
CA PHE A 22 23.30 -9.10 14.63
C PHE A 22 21.90 -9.04 15.26
N LYS A 23 21.17 -10.15 15.24
CA LYS A 23 19.81 -10.23 15.80
C LYS A 23 19.76 -9.91 17.29
N ASN A 24 20.74 -10.40 18.06
CA ASN A 24 20.85 -10.09 19.49
C ASN A 24 21.16 -8.63 19.75
N ARG A 25 22.13 -8.05 19.02
CA ARG A 25 22.47 -6.62 19.11
C ARG A 25 21.29 -5.74 18.72
N TYR A 26 20.57 -6.12 17.66
CA TYR A 26 19.39 -5.42 17.20
C TYR A 26 18.26 -5.44 18.24
N ALA A 27 18.00 -6.59 18.87
CA ALA A 27 17.00 -6.72 19.92
C ALA A 27 17.29 -5.79 21.11
N LEU A 28 18.57 -5.69 21.48
CA LEU A 28 19.02 -4.82 22.55
C LEU A 28 18.90 -3.33 22.17
N GLU A 29 19.34 -2.96 20.97
CA GLU A 29 19.21 -1.60 20.44
C GLU A 29 17.73 -1.18 20.26
N MET A 30 16.87 -2.12 19.90
CA MET A 30 15.41 -1.91 19.86
C MET A 30 14.88 -1.48 21.23
N LEU A 31 15.27 -2.19 22.30
CA LEU A 31 14.92 -1.82 23.68
C LEU A 31 15.57 -0.50 24.10
N HIS A 32 16.84 -0.28 23.77
CA HIS A 32 17.57 0.97 24.03
C HIS A 32 16.86 2.18 23.42
N SER A 33 16.24 2.02 22.25
CA SER A 33 15.51 3.10 21.58
C SER A 33 14.25 3.59 22.34
N LEU A 34 13.82 2.88 23.40
CA LEU A 34 12.80 3.36 24.35
C LEU A 34 13.37 4.39 25.35
N GLY A 35 14.68 4.59 25.35
CA GLY A 35 15.38 5.53 26.21
C GLY A 35 15.30 5.20 27.68
N PHE A 36 15.13 6.22 28.51
CA PHE A 36 15.25 6.09 29.96
C PHE A 36 14.35 5.00 30.56
N VAL A 37 13.20 4.72 29.93
CA VAL A 37 12.28 3.64 30.30
C VAL A 37 12.98 2.28 30.37
N PHE A 38 13.85 1.99 29.40
CA PHE A 38 14.63 0.75 29.38
C PHE A 38 16.03 0.95 29.99
N ASP A 39 16.73 2.01 29.61
CA ASP A 39 18.15 2.22 29.93
C ASP A 39 18.41 2.24 31.43
N ASN A 40 17.52 2.88 32.21
CA ASN A 40 17.66 2.92 33.66
C ASN A 40 17.50 1.53 34.28
N LYS A 41 16.53 0.73 33.80
CA LYS A 41 16.26 -0.62 34.30
C LYS A 41 17.40 -1.58 33.97
N TYR A 42 17.97 -1.47 32.78
CA TYR A 42 19.06 -2.35 32.34
C TYR A 42 20.41 -1.93 32.95
N SER A 43 20.78 -0.65 32.85
CA SER A 43 22.13 -0.19 33.23
C SER A 43 22.42 -0.29 34.73
N THR A 44 21.38 -0.25 35.56
CA THR A 44 21.50 -0.31 37.04
C THR A 44 21.37 -1.73 37.60
N ASN A 45 20.99 -2.72 36.79
CA ASN A 45 20.68 -4.09 37.25
C ASN A 45 21.61 -5.14 36.61
N THR A 46 22.72 -5.45 37.28
CA THR A 46 23.70 -6.45 36.82
C THR A 46 23.10 -7.86 36.67
N SER A 47 22.12 -8.22 37.49
CA SER A 47 21.44 -9.51 37.40
C SER A 47 20.63 -9.63 36.10
N LEU A 48 19.90 -8.59 35.73
CA LEU A 48 19.17 -8.51 34.46
C LEU A 48 20.12 -8.59 33.27
N GLN A 49 21.24 -7.86 33.31
CA GLN A 49 22.26 -7.90 32.26
C GLN A 49 22.79 -9.32 32.07
N THR A 50 23.20 -9.98 33.16
CA THR A 50 23.75 -11.34 33.14
C THR A 50 22.75 -12.34 32.57
N MET A 51 21.48 -12.23 32.97
CA MET A 51 20.36 -13.06 32.50
C MET A 51 20.10 -12.85 31.00
N MET A 52 19.96 -11.60 30.55
CA MET A 52 19.74 -11.31 29.14
C MET A 52 20.91 -11.78 28.26
N ILE A 53 22.16 -11.62 28.73
CA ILE A 53 23.35 -12.11 28.01
C ILE A 53 23.38 -13.64 27.96
N SER A 54 23.02 -14.34 29.05
CA SER A 54 23.00 -15.81 29.06
C SER A 54 21.93 -16.36 28.12
N LEU A 55 20.73 -15.77 28.10
CA LEU A 55 19.65 -16.14 27.19
C LEU A 55 20.02 -15.89 25.73
N ALA A 56 20.60 -14.73 25.42
CA ALA A 56 21.06 -14.39 24.08
C ALA A 56 22.12 -15.36 23.56
N LYS A 57 23.01 -15.88 24.41
CA LYS A 57 24.01 -16.89 24.02
C LYS A 57 23.43 -18.28 23.80
N ARG A 58 22.26 -18.59 24.40
CA ARG A 58 21.61 -19.90 24.30
C ARG A 58 20.77 -20.02 23.04
N ASP A 59 19.92 -19.02 22.76
CA ASP A 59 19.01 -19.02 21.62
C ASP A 59 18.61 -17.60 21.21
N ASP A 60 19.20 -17.13 20.12
CA ASP A 60 18.92 -15.83 19.50
C ASP A 60 17.44 -15.61 19.16
N LYS A 61 16.76 -16.67 18.70
CA LYS A 61 15.36 -16.58 18.25
C LYS A 61 14.47 -16.32 19.44
N ASN A 62 14.63 -17.08 20.51
CA ASN A 62 13.83 -16.91 21.73
C ASN A 62 14.22 -15.64 22.49
N PHE A 63 15.51 -15.26 22.54
CA PHE A 63 15.92 -13.98 23.12
C PHE A 63 15.25 -12.79 22.40
N TYR A 64 15.26 -12.79 21.05
CA TYR A 64 14.60 -11.74 20.28
C TYR A 64 13.09 -11.67 20.56
N LYS A 65 12.41 -12.82 20.71
CA LYS A 65 10.99 -12.85 21.09
C LYS A 65 10.74 -12.19 22.44
N LEU A 66 11.53 -12.54 23.46
CA LEU A 66 11.40 -11.93 24.79
C LEU A 66 11.67 -10.43 24.75
N ALA A 67 12.67 -10.00 23.97
CA ALA A 67 12.94 -8.57 23.75
C ALA A 67 11.76 -7.86 23.07
N LEU A 68 11.08 -8.50 22.11
CA LEU A 68 9.88 -7.97 21.48
C LEU A 68 8.72 -7.83 22.49
N ILE A 69 8.51 -8.83 23.33
CA ILE A 69 7.50 -8.78 24.41
C ILE A 69 7.82 -7.65 25.37
N ALA A 70 9.07 -7.52 25.80
CA ALA A 70 9.52 -6.42 26.66
C ALA A 70 9.30 -5.05 26.01
N TYR A 71 9.64 -4.91 24.73
CA TYR A 71 9.46 -3.67 23.98
C TYR A 71 7.99 -3.26 23.89
N GLN A 72 7.10 -4.19 23.56
CA GLN A 72 5.65 -3.93 23.48
C GLN A 72 5.03 -3.65 24.86
N THR A 73 5.52 -4.32 25.90
CA THR A 73 5.02 -4.16 27.27
C THR A 73 5.43 -2.82 27.84
N LEU A 74 6.70 -2.43 27.71
CA LEU A 74 7.21 -1.14 28.21
C LEU A 74 6.54 0.07 27.53
N GLN A 75 6.07 -0.08 26.29
CA GLN A 75 5.31 0.98 25.61
C GLN A 75 3.91 1.19 26.18
N LYS A 76 3.35 0.19 26.85
CA LYS A 76 2.02 0.23 27.48
C LYS A 76 2.11 0.54 28.96
N ASP A 77 3.12 0.00 29.64
CA ASP A 77 3.36 0.15 31.06
C ASP A 77 4.88 0.22 31.34
N GLU A 78 5.36 1.42 31.66
CA GLU A 78 6.76 1.69 31.96
C GLU A 78 7.20 1.10 33.32
N SER A 79 6.26 0.69 34.18
CA SER A 79 6.55 0.20 35.52
C SER A 79 6.98 -1.27 35.56
N VAL A 80 6.77 -2.03 34.49
CA VAL A 80 7.04 -3.47 34.42
C VAL A 80 8.48 -3.84 34.81
N ASP A 81 8.61 -4.91 35.59
CA ASP A 81 9.90 -5.51 35.95
C ASP A 81 10.37 -6.46 34.85
N LEU A 82 11.46 -6.10 34.18
CA LEU A 82 12.03 -6.87 33.08
C LEU A 82 12.56 -8.25 33.51
N MET A 83 12.91 -8.44 34.79
CA MET A 83 13.31 -9.75 35.30
C MET A 83 12.18 -10.77 35.16
N THR A 84 10.92 -10.34 35.20
CA THR A 84 9.77 -11.22 34.99
C THR A 84 9.62 -11.67 33.54
N ILE A 85 10.05 -10.88 32.58
CA ILE A 85 9.97 -11.20 31.14
C ILE A 85 11.15 -12.09 30.72
N PHE A 86 12.34 -11.77 31.21
CA PHE A 86 13.57 -12.50 30.84
C PHE A 86 13.85 -13.71 31.76
N ASN A 87 12.87 -14.18 32.53
CA ASN A 87 13.07 -15.34 33.40
C ASN A 87 13.16 -16.66 32.59
N GLU A 88 13.83 -17.68 33.15
CA GLU A 88 14.07 -18.95 32.45
C GLU A 88 12.78 -19.76 32.18
N ASN A 89 11.77 -19.66 33.05
CA ASN A 89 10.49 -20.36 32.86
C ASN A 89 9.71 -19.81 31.66
N GLU A 90 9.70 -18.49 31.46
CA GLU A 90 9.10 -17.82 30.30
C GLU A 90 9.91 -18.08 29.03
N PHE A 91 11.24 -18.21 29.13
CA PHE A 91 12.09 -18.60 28.00
C PHE A 91 11.73 -20.01 27.48
N GLU A 92 11.51 -20.98 28.38
CA GLU A 92 11.12 -22.36 28.04
C GLU A 92 9.63 -22.49 27.64
N HIS A 93 8.73 -21.69 28.23
CA HIS A 93 7.29 -21.69 27.92
C HIS A 93 6.87 -20.74 26.80
N SER A 94 7.79 -19.94 26.24
CA SER A 94 7.56 -19.11 25.05
C SER A 94 7.40 -19.94 23.75
N THR A 95 6.68 -21.06 23.82
CA THR A 95 6.17 -21.83 22.69
C THR A 95 4.92 -21.16 22.10
N LEU A 96 4.97 -19.84 21.89
CA LEU A 96 4.15 -19.21 20.86
C LEU A 96 4.77 -19.63 19.53
N ASP A 97 4.15 -20.63 18.93
CA ASP A 97 4.58 -21.26 17.70
C ASP A 97 4.41 -20.31 16.51
N LEU A 98 5.35 -19.38 16.35
CA LEU A 98 5.55 -18.62 15.11
C LEU A 98 6.16 -19.50 13.99
N SER A 99 6.21 -20.82 14.20
CA SER A 99 6.89 -21.82 13.37
C SER A 99 6.01 -23.02 13.01
N LYS A 100 4.69 -22.88 13.02
CA LYS A 100 3.87 -23.65 12.08
C LYS A 100 3.81 -22.87 10.77
N PRO A 101 4.71 -23.12 9.81
CA PRO A 101 4.27 -23.01 8.44
C PRO A 101 3.14 -24.02 8.31
N ASP A 102 1.96 -23.59 7.84
CA ASP A 102 1.09 -24.60 7.22
C ASP A 102 1.92 -25.29 6.14
N GLU A 103 1.67 -26.57 5.86
CA GLU A 103 2.45 -27.34 4.88
C GLU A 103 2.46 -26.67 3.47
N GLU A 104 1.59 -25.70 3.20
CA GLU A 104 1.62 -24.78 2.03
C GLU A 104 2.74 -23.70 2.03
N THR A 105 3.47 -23.48 3.14
CA THR A 105 4.32 -22.29 3.33
C THR A 105 5.81 -22.52 3.06
N LEU A 106 6.26 -23.77 2.90
CA LEU A 106 7.69 -24.10 2.73
C LEU A 106 8.28 -23.64 1.39
N GLU A 107 7.48 -23.48 0.34
CA GLU A 107 7.95 -22.95 -0.95
C GLU A 107 8.00 -21.40 -0.97
N ASN A 108 7.17 -20.72 -0.17
CA ASN A 108 7.07 -19.25 -0.13
C ASN A 108 8.12 -18.55 0.76
N ASP A 109 8.84 -19.28 1.61
CA ASP A 109 9.82 -18.71 2.54
C ASP A 109 11.12 -18.24 1.85
N GLN A 110 11.40 -18.72 0.63
CA GLN A 110 12.62 -18.37 -0.12
C GLN A 110 12.63 -16.93 -0.67
N LEU A 111 11.47 -16.27 -0.74
CA LEU A 111 11.32 -14.93 -1.31
C LEU A 111 11.16 -13.83 -0.25
N HIS A 112 11.20 -14.16 1.04
CA HIS A 112 10.97 -13.22 2.14
C HIS A 112 12.22 -13.00 2.99
N TYR A 113 12.46 -11.75 3.37
CA TYR A 113 13.66 -11.28 4.03
C TYR A 113 13.32 -10.53 5.32
N ASP A 114 14.12 -10.78 6.35
CA ASP A 114 14.01 -10.15 7.66
C ASP A 114 14.87 -8.87 7.67
N VAL A 115 14.21 -7.72 7.57
CA VAL A 115 14.88 -6.41 7.38
C VAL A 115 14.81 -5.57 8.64
N SER A 116 15.93 -4.93 8.97
CA SER A 116 16.01 -3.91 10.03
C SER A 116 15.26 -2.64 9.68
N VAL A 117 14.42 -2.15 10.59
CA VAL A 117 13.53 -1.00 10.38
C VAL A 117 13.74 0.09 11.44
N VAL A 118 13.86 1.33 10.99
CA VAL A 118 14.06 2.49 11.87
C VAL A 118 13.05 3.59 11.54
N HIS A 119 12.39 4.12 12.58
CA HIS A 119 11.55 5.31 12.48
C HIS A 119 12.31 6.52 13.02
N VAL A 120 12.37 7.58 12.23
CA VAL A 120 12.98 8.87 12.59
C VAL A 120 11.87 9.90 12.67
N THR A 121 11.67 10.48 13.86
CA THR A 121 10.76 11.60 14.08
C THR A 121 11.53 12.88 14.37
N PRO A 122 10.88 14.07 14.36
CA PRO A 122 11.56 15.33 14.66
C PRO A 122 12.24 15.31 16.04
N THR A 123 11.70 14.53 16.96
CA THR A 123 12.24 14.40 18.31
C THR A 123 13.18 13.20 18.43
N CYS A 124 12.85 11.99 17.97
CA CYS A 124 13.63 10.80 18.31
C CYS A 124 13.94 9.87 17.12
N THR A 125 14.88 8.94 17.33
CA THR A 125 15.05 7.76 16.47
C THR A 125 14.63 6.52 17.24
N LYS A 126 13.64 5.80 16.70
CA LYS A 126 13.08 4.59 17.27
C LYS A 126 13.43 3.41 16.39
N ILE A 127 14.00 2.37 16.99
CA ILE A 127 14.28 1.11 16.30
C ILE A 127 13.02 0.26 16.42
N MET A 128 12.53 -0.21 15.28
CA MET A 128 11.29 -0.97 15.18
C MET A 128 11.58 -2.46 15.19
N PRO A 129 10.60 -3.32 15.50
CA PRO A 129 10.74 -4.75 15.26
C PRO A 129 11.15 -5.01 13.80
N ILE A 130 12.02 -6.01 13.60
CA ILE A 130 12.39 -6.52 12.28
C ILE A 130 11.11 -6.84 11.49
N GLU A 131 11.03 -6.31 10.28
CA GLU A 131 9.91 -6.55 9.38
C GLU A 131 10.27 -7.65 8.38
N ARG A 132 9.40 -8.65 8.24
CA ARG A 132 9.53 -9.67 7.20
C ARG A 132 8.86 -9.15 5.94
N ILE A 133 9.66 -8.82 4.94
CA ILE A 133 9.20 -8.24 3.68
C ILE A 133 9.50 -9.20 2.52
N GLN A 134 8.75 -9.07 1.42
CA GLN A 134 9.15 -9.73 0.17
C GLN A 134 10.50 -9.15 -0.29
N GLY A 135 11.34 -9.95 -0.93
CA GLY A 135 12.61 -9.49 -1.46
C GLY A 135 12.43 -8.67 -2.72
N HIS A 136 13.15 -7.57 -2.87
CA HIS A 136 13.30 -6.84 -4.12
C HIS A 136 14.64 -7.15 -4.80
N ARG A 137 14.83 -6.72 -6.05
CA ARG A 137 16.05 -7.00 -6.85
C ARG A 137 17.34 -6.67 -6.12
N GLY A 138 17.37 -5.51 -5.45
CA GLY A 138 18.51 -5.04 -4.67
C GLY A 138 18.90 -6.02 -3.54
N LEU A 139 17.94 -6.54 -2.78
CA LEU A 139 18.21 -7.53 -1.72
C LEU A 139 18.71 -8.88 -2.28
N ARG A 140 18.34 -9.21 -3.52
CA ARG A 140 18.76 -10.45 -4.21
C ARG A 140 20.06 -10.29 -4.99
N HIS A 141 20.60 -9.08 -5.12
CA HIS A 141 21.72 -8.85 -6.03
C HIS A 141 23.02 -9.40 -5.44
N SER A 142 23.76 -10.17 -6.24
CA SER A 142 24.98 -10.88 -5.80
C SER A 142 26.12 -9.96 -5.35
N ALA A 143 26.01 -8.65 -5.62
CA ALA A 143 26.99 -7.67 -5.17
C ALA A 143 26.86 -7.30 -3.68
N PHE A 144 25.78 -7.71 -3.01
CA PHE A 144 25.59 -7.51 -1.58
C PHE A 144 25.65 -8.83 -0.83
N ASN A 145 26.23 -8.82 0.36
CA ASN A 145 26.62 -10.05 1.05
C ASN A 145 25.50 -10.61 1.93
N ASP A 146 24.65 -9.72 2.47
CA ASP A 146 23.66 -10.06 3.48
C ASP A 146 22.48 -9.06 3.42
N VAL A 147 21.27 -9.51 3.75
CA VAL A 147 20.09 -8.64 4.00
C VAL A 147 20.40 -7.57 5.05
N HIS A 148 21.26 -7.90 6.03
CA HIS A 148 21.69 -6.96 7.09
C HIS A 148 22.60 -5.83 6.60
N ASP A 149 23.05 -5.85 5.33
CA ASP A 149 23.66 -4.68 4.69
C ASP A 149 22.62 -3.55 4.46
N PHE A 150 21.32 -3.85 4.53
CA PHE A 150 20.24 -2.90 4.31
C PHE A 150 19.47 -2.57 5.60
N CYS A 151 19.03 -1.32 5.68
CA CYS A 151 18.13 -0.84 6.72
C CYS A 151 17.05 0.03 6.10
N LEU A 152 15.79 -0.26 6.40
CA LEU A 152 14.64 0.52 5.94
C LEU A 152 14.35 1.64 6.95
N VAL A 153 14.39 2.89 6.49
CA VAL A 153 14.27 4.06 7.34
C VAL A 153 13.03 4.86 6.96
N TYR A 154 12.13 5.08 7.89
CA TYR A 154 10.95 5.92 7.72
C TYR A 154 11.12 7.24 8.46
N PHE A 155 10.88 8.36 7.77
CA PHE A 155 10.76 9.67 8.40
C PHE A 155 9.29 9.95 8.70
N LYS A 156 8.92 10.08 9.97
CA LYS A 156 7.53 10.19 10.44
C LYS A 156 7.35 11.41 11.33
N SER A 157 6.18 12.03 11.33
CA SER A 157 5.90 13.10 12.29
C SER A 157 5.76 12.53 13.72
N ASP A 158 6.05 13.32 14.76
CA ASP A 158 5.84 12.88 16.16
C ASP A 158 4.37 12.56 16.45
N LYS A 159 3.45 13.23 15.75
CA LYS A 159 2.02 12.98 15.85
C LYS A 159 1.62 11.96 14.81
N GLU A 160 0.83 10.99 15.25
CA GLU A 160 0.20 10.04 14.36
C GLU A 160 -0.64 10.76 13.29
N GLY A 161 -0.35 10.49 12.02
CA GLY A 161 -1.02 11.14 10.88
C GLY A 161 -0.64 12.61 10.65
N GLY A 162 0.36 13.13 11.36
CA GLY A 162 0.89 14.46 11.11
C GLY A 162 1.76 14.52 9.85
N TYR A 163 1.90 15.73 9.30
CA TYR A 163 2.73 15.95 8.12
C TYR A 163 4.21 15.88 8.47
N VAL A 164 4.97 15.16 7.65
CA VAL A 164 6.42 15.21 7.64
C VAL A 164 6.80 16.53 6.97
N ASN A 165 7.51 17.39 7.70
CA ASN A 165 8.06 18.65 7.17
C ASN A 165 9.57 18.63 7.33
N SER A 166 10.29 19.52 6.64
CA SER A 166 11.73 19.65 6.85
C SER A 166 12.05 19.90 8.33
N ASN A 167 12.99 19.14 8.86
CA ASN A 167 13.49 19.29 10.22
C ASN A 167 15.02 19.21 10.21
N PRO A 168 15.73 20.00 11.02
CA PRO A 168 17.20 19.91 11.11
C PRO A 168 17.69 18.53 11.51
N TYR A 169 16.94 17.79 12.32
CA TYR A 169 17.27 16.43 12.72
C TYR A 169 17.18 15.45 11.55
N TYR A 170 16.17 15.58 10.69
CA TYR A 170 16.08 14.78 9.46
C TYR A 170 17.25 15.04 8.53
N GLU A 171 17.62 16.32 8.36
CA GLU A 171 18.79 16.69 7.57
C GLU A 171 20.07 16.09 8.14
N MET A 172 20.21 16.12 9.47
CA MET A 172 21.33 15.51 10.18
C MET A 172 21.39 14.00 9.91
N VAL A 173 20.29 13.28 10.09
CA VAL A 173 20.23 11.82 9.86
C VAL A 173 20.54 11.47 8.41
N LEU A 174 19.99 12.23 7.44
CA LEU A 174 20.31 12.04 6.02
C LEU A 174 21.81 12.22 5.77
N LYS A 175 22.43 13.28 6.31
CA LYS A 175 23.87 13.56 6.14
C LYS A 175 24.75 12.53 6.86
N SER A 176 24.54 12.33 8.16
CA SER A 176 25.39 11.46 8.97
C SER A 176 25.17 9.98 8.72
N GLY A 177 24.00 9.60 8.19
CA GLY A 177 23.53 8.23 8.25
C GLY A 177 23.00 7.85 9.64
N ILE A 178 22.57 6.60 9.78
CA ILE A 178 22.10 6.00 11.03
C ILE A 178 23.16 5.03 11.57
N LEU A 179 23.36 5.05 12.88
CA LEU A 179 24.20 4.08 13.56
C LEU A 179 23.30 3.03 14.23
N LEU A 180 23.41 1.78 13.79
CA LEU A 180 22.62 0.66 14.29
C LEU A 180 23.56 -0.52 14.54
N CYS A 181 23.58 -1.06 15.76
CA CYS A 181 24.45 -2.18 16.13
C CYS A 181 25.94 -1.90 15.84
N ASN A 182 26.42 -0.67 16.08
CA ASN A 182 27.76 -0.17 15.68
C ASN A 182 28.07 -0.19 14.18
N ILE A 183 27.07 -0.38 13.34
CA ILE A 183 27.20 -0.34 11.89
C ILE A 183 26.60 0.97 11.40
N ARG A 184 27.35 1.70 10.56
CA ARG A 184 26.87 2.93 9.93
C ARG A 184 26.17 2.62 8.62
N TYR A 185 24.95 3.12 8.50
CA TYR A 185 24.10 3.01 7.32
C TYR A 185 23.89 4.39 6.71
N HIS A 186 24.03 4.53 5.39
CA HIS A 186 23.84 5.77 4.65
C HIS A 186 22.72 5.64 3.62
N LEU A 187 22.06 6.75 3.27
CA LEU A 187 21.00 6.77 2.27
C LEU A 187 21.46 6.11 0.96
N PHE A 188 20.80 5.02 0.57
CA PHE A 188 21.13 4.29 -0.64
C PHE A 188 20.18 4.67 -1.78
N GLY A 189 18.88 4.58 -1.55
CA GLY A 189 17.86 4.95 -2.53
C GLY A 189 16.45 4.69 -2.03
N ALA A 190 15.48 4.83 -2.92
CA ALA A 190 14.08 4.59 -2.63
C ALA A 190 13.32 4.35 -3.94
N SER A 191 12.25 3.56 -3.92
CA SER A 191 11.26 3.54 -4.98
C SER A 191 10.47 4.85 -5.02
N ASN A 192 9.69 5.09 -6.07
CA ASN A 192 8.85 6.29 -6.14
C ASN A 192 7.75 6.33 -5.07
N SER A 193 7.20 5.19 -4.66
CA SER A 193 6.24 5.12 -3.56
C SER A 193 6.91 5.48 -2.24
N GLN A 194 8.08 4.90 -1.97
CA GLN A 194 8.87 5.18 -0.79
C GLN A 194 9.25 6.66 -0.66
N LEU A 195 9.65 7.31 -1.77
CA LEU A 195 9.91 8.77 -1.78
C LEU A 195 8.70 9.61 -1.34
N ARG A 196 7.48 9.22 -1.72
CA ARG A 196 6.24 9.91 -1.32
C ARG A 196 5.88 9.69 0.15
N GLU A 197 6.23 8.53 0.68
CA GLU A 197 6.01 8.16 2.08
C GLU A 197 7.14 8.62 3.01
N HIS A 198 8.18 9.25 2.44
CA HIS A 198 9.42 9.57 3.13
C HIS A 198 10.06 8.33 3.80
N SER A 199 10.02 7.20 3.11
CA SER A 199 10.76 5.99 3.45
C SER A 199 11.92 5.79 2.49
N TYR A 200 13.01 5.23 2.99
CA TYR A 200 14.26 5.12 2.22
C TYR A 200 15.05 3.89 2.64
N TRP A 201 15.68 3.26 1.65
CA TRP A 201 16.70 2.24 1.89
C TRP A 201 18.01 2.91 2.24
N PHE A 202 18.57 2.54 3.38
CA PHE A 202 19.93 2.85 3.78
C PHE A 202 20.79 1.60 3.64
N ILE A 203 22.05 1.78 3.26
CA ILE A 203 23.03 0.71 3.08
C ILE A 203 24.22 0.89 4.01
N LYS A 204 24.74 -0.21 4.55
CA LYS A 204 25.98 -0.26 5.31
C LYS A 204 27.11 0.31 4.46
N ALA A 205 27.79 1.34 4.94
CA ALA A 205 28.94 1.94 4.27
C ALA A 205 29.75 2.81 5.25
N ASN A 206 31.05 2.90 5.03
CA ASN A 206 31.95 3.74 5.83
C ASN A 206 32.14 5.14 5.24
N SER A 207 31.76 5.36 3.98
CA SER A 207 31.88 6.65 3.30
C SER A 207 30.85 6.80 2.17
N TYR A 208 30.60 8.04 1.74
CA TYR A 208 29.76 8.30 0.56
C TYR A 208 30.33 7.70 -0.72
N LYS A 209 31.66 7.64 -0.85
CA LYS A 209 32.31 6.99 -1.99
C LYS A 209 31.94 5.51 -2.06
N GLU A 210 31.95 4.80 -0.92
CA GLU A 210 31.54 3.40 -0.88
C GLU A 210 30.06 3.24 -1.26
N VAL A 211 29.19 4.18 -0.87
CA VAL A 211 27.78 4.17 -1.30
C VAL A 211 27.68 4.31 -2.82
N ASP A 212 28.40 5.26 -3.42
CA ASP A 212 28.37 5.47 -4.87
C ASP A 212 28.98 4.30 -5.64
N ASP A 213 30.06 3.69 -5.13
CA ASP A 213 30.66 2.47 -5.68
C ASP A 213 29.66 1.29 -5.64
N LYS A 214 28.89 1.14 -4.56
CA LYS A 214 27.81 0.14 -4.46
C LYS A 214 26.65 0.41 -5.42
N ARG A 215 26.30 1.67 -5.70
CA ARG A 215 25.28 2.01 -6.72
C ARG A 215 25.76 1.63 -8.12
N ALA A 216 27.04 1.85 -8.43
CA ALA A 216 27.63 1.52 -9.73
C ALA A 216 27.64 0.00 -10.02
N GLN A 217 27.60 -0.85 -8.98
CA GLN A 217 27.48 -2.30 -9.14
C GLN A 217 26.09 -2.73 -9.66
N LEU A 218 25.07 -1.87 -9.55
CA LEU A 218 23.70 -2.16 -9.99
C LEU A 218 23.39 -1.70 -11.42
N GLY A 219 24.33 -1.05 -12.09
CA GLY A 219 24.14 -0.62 -13.48
C GLY A 219 24.85 0.68 -13.80
N ASP A 220 24.81 1.04 -15.07
CA ASP A 220 25.39 2.29 -15.56
C ASP A 220 24.31 3.38 -15.62
N PHE A 221 24.44 4.32 -14.68
CA PHE A 221 23.59 5.49 -14.53
C PHE A 221 24.29 6.78 -14.97
N SER A 222 25.48 6.70 -15.58
CA SER A 222 26.33 7.85 -15.88
C SER A 222 25.73 8.84 -16.88
N GLU A 223 24.87 8.36 -17.78
CA GLU A 223 24.13 9.20 -18.75
C GLU A 223 23.00 10.00 -18.10
N ILE A 224 22.60 9.66 -16.87
CA ILE A 224 21.51 10.35 -16.18
C ILE A 224 22.08 11.56 -15.45
N THR A 225 21.76 12.76 -15.96
CA THR A 225 22.27 14.03 -15.42
C THR A 225 21.30 14.73 -14.47
N ASN A 226 20.04 14.30 -14.43
CA ASN A 226 19.01 14.83 -13.54
C ASN A 226 18.87 13.96 -12.29
N VAL A 227 18.99 14.56 -11.11
CA VAL A 227 19.00 13.86 -9.80
C VAL A 227 17.70 13.11 -9.52
N GLY A 228 16.54 13.73 -9.78
CA GLY A 228 15.24 13.08 -9.59
C GLY A 228 15.05 11.89 -10.53
N LYS A 229 15.42 12.03 -11.81
CA LYS A 229 15.42 10.91 -12.76
C LYS A 229 16.37 9.80 -12.33
N TYR A 230 17.57 10.13 -11.85
CA TYR A 230 18.54 9.16 -11.35
C TYR A 230 17.95 8.35 -10.20
N LEU A 231 17.41 9.01 -9.17
CA LEU A 231 16.77 8.34 -8.05
C LEU A 231 15.61 7.45 -8.50
N ALA A 232 14.76 7.94 -9.41
CA ALA A 232 13.63 7.17 -9.92
C ALA A 232 14.07 5.93 -10.73
N ARG A 233 15.18 5.99 -11.46
CA ARG A 233 15.72 4.84 -12.22
C ARG A 233 16.45 3.86 -11.30
N PHE A 234 17.24 4.38 -10.36
CA PHE A 234 17.86 3.59 -9.32
C PHE A 234 16.81 2.87 -8.46
N GLY A 235 15.69 3.54 -8.20
CA GLY A 235 14.54 3.03 -7.46
C GLY A 235 13.88 1.78 -8.05
N LEU A 236 14.15 1.46 -9.33
CA LEU A 236 13.64 0.24 -9.97
C LEU A 236 14.19 -1.04 -9.32
N TRP A 237 15.32 -0.96 -8.63
CA TRP A 237 15.91 -2.08 -7.88
C TRP A 237 15.19 -2.42 -6.56
N PHE A 238 14.30 -1.54 -6.08
CA PHE A 238 13.60 -1.69 -4.80
C PHE A 238 12.17 -2.19 -4.92
N ASN A 239 11.76 -2.61 -6.12
CA ASN A 239 10.43 -3.17 -6.33
C ASN A 239 10.46 -4.71 -6.29
N PHE A 240 9.31 -5.28 -5.93
CA PHE A 240 9.09 -6.73 -5.90
C PHE A 240 8.76 -7.23 -7.29
N ASP A 241 9.32 -8.38 -7.66
CA ASP A 241 9.10 -9.03 -8.95
C ASP A 241 9.38 -10.54 -8.84
N GLN A 242 8.60 -11.34 -9.57
CA GLN A 242 8.86 -12.78 -9.71
C GLN A 242 9.84 -13.04 -10.86
N ARG A 243 10.86 -13.86 -10.60
CA ARG A 243 11.97 -14.09 -11.55
C ARG A 243 11.68 -15.23 -12.51
N ILE A 244 11.99 -14.99 -13.78
CA ILE A 244 12.13 -15.99 -14.83
C ILE A 244 13.62 -16.04 -15.18
N GLN A 245 14.27 -17.20 -14.99
CA GLN A 245 15.73 -17.30 -15.17
C GLN A 245 16.16 -17.03 -16.62
N ASN A 246 17.34 -16.45 -16.75
CA ASN A 246 17.95 -16.12 -18.03
C ASN A 246 18.43 -17.42 -18.73
N GLY A 247 18.09 -17.61 -20.01
CA GLY A 247 18.45 -18.81 -20.78
C GLY A 247 17.31 -19.39 -21.62
N ASP A 248 16.06 -19.07 -21.29
CA ASP A 248 14.88 -19.62 -21.95
C ASP A 248 14.37 -18.78 -23.14
N TYR A 249 14.97 -17.63 -23.45
CA TYR A 249 14.46 -16.72 -24.47
C TYR A 249 15.50 -15.77 -25.08
N CYS A 250 15.18 -15.21 -26.25
CA CYS A 250 15.96 -14.18 -26.93
C CYS A 250 15.38 -12.77 -26.73
N VAL A 251 16.22 -11.76 -26.51
CA VAL A 251 15.81 -10.35 -26.49
C VAL A 251 16.05 -9.71 -27.85
N LYS A 252 15.03 -9.04 -28.40
CA LYS A 252 15.07 -8.32 -29.68
C LYS A 252 14.75 -6.84 -29.46
N MET A 253 15.45 -5.93 -30.15
CA MET A 253 15.12 -4.51 -30.12
C MET A 253 14.25 -4.15 -31.33
N ILE A 254 13.19 -3.36 -31.12
CA ILE A 254 12.34 -2.80 -32.18
C ILE A 254 12.18 -1.29 -31.96
N GLY A 255 11.93 -0.51 -33.02
CA GLY A 255 11.78 0.95 -32.91
C GLY A 255 10.45 1.35 -32.26
N ASP A 256 10.36 2.55 -31.67
CA ASP A 256 9.09 3.11 -31.22
C ASP A 256 8.25 3.63 -32.40
N ILE A 257 6.92 3.66 -32.24
CA ILE A 257 6.03 4.34 -33.18
C ILE A 257 5.90 5.79 -32.73
N GLU A 258 6.44 6.73 -33.50
CA GLU A 258 6.38 8.15 -33.20
C GLU A 258 5.63 8.93 -34.30
N ARG A 259 4.81 9.90 -33.89
CA ARG A 259 4.14 10.86 -34.79
C ARG A 259 3.89 12.17 -34.05
N ASN A 260 4.08 13.30 -34.73
CA ASN A 260 3.81 14.64 -34.19
C ASN A 260 4.49 14.94 -32.83
N GLY A 261 5.68 14.38 -32.57
CA GLY A 261 6.40 14.55 -31.31
C GLY A 261 5.90 13.69 -30.15
N TYR A 262 4.96 12.77 -30.40
CA TYR A 262 4.48 11.80 -29.42
C TYR A 262 4.94 10.38 -29.77
N CYS A 263 5.27 9.61 -28.74
CA CYS A 263 5.49 8.17 -28.84
C CYS A 263 4.18 7.43 -28.52
N PHE A 264 3.68 6.64 -29.48
CA PHE A 264 2.43 5.87 -29.37
C PHE A 264 2.65 4.53 -28.65
N THR A 265 3.90 4.08 -28.55
CA THR A 265 4.29 2.81 -27.94
C THR A 265 5.15 3.02 -26.68
N ASP A 266 5.03 4.17 -26.01
CA ASP A 266 5.89 4.53 -24.87
C ASP A 266 5.74 3.51 -23.74
N GLY A 267 6.75 2.65 -23.58
CA GLY A 267 6.74 1.58 -22.58
C GLY A 267 6.10 0.27 -23.03
N ASN A 268 5.66 0.12 -24.28
CA ASN A 268 5.00 -1.10 -24.77
C ASN A 268 5.88 -1.94 -25.72
N GLY A 269 6.14 -3.19 -25.34
CA GLY A 269 6.88 -4.19 -26.13
C GLY A 269 6.06 -5.44 -26.42
N PHE A 270 6.72 -6.50 -26.89
CA PHE A 270 6.08 -7.78 -27.18
C PHE A 270 6.72 -8.96 -26.45
N ILE A 271 5.92 -9.97 -26.17
CA ILE A 271 6.33 -11.31 -25.72
C ILE A 271 5.78 -12.34 -26.71
N SER A 272 6.56 -13.36 -27.07
CA SER A 272 6.06 -14.44 -27.95
C SER A 272 5.07 -15.35 -27.20
N LYS A 273 4.17 -16.02 -27.92
CA LYS A 273 3.21 -16.97 -27.34
C LYS A 273 3.89 -18.08 -26.53
N GLY A 274 4.97 -18.67 -27.06
CA GLY A 274 5.73 -19.70 -26.36
C GLY A 274 6.30 -19.22 -25.02
N LEU A 275 6.89 -18.02 -25.00
CA LEU A 275 7.42 -17.43 -23.77
C LEU A 275 6.32 -17.02 -22.80
N ALA A 276 5.22 -16.43 -23.27
CA ALA A 276 4.07 -16.08 -22.42
C ALA A 276 3.48 -17.30 -21.72
N LYS A 277 3.33 -18.43 -22.44
CA LYS A 277 2.87 -19.70 -21.86
C LYS A 277 3.83 -20.22 -20.79
N LEU A 278 5.14 -20.14 -21.03
CA LEU A 278 6.17 -20.53 -20.05
C LEU A 278 6.12 -19.63 -18.80
N VAL A 279 6.00 -18.33 -18.99
CA VAL A 279 5.85 -17.35 -17.89
C VAL A 279 4.60 -17.68 -17.09
N ALA A 280 3.45 -17.89 -17.73
CA ALA A 280 2.20 -18.24 -17.05
C ALA A 280 2.34 -19.52 -16.19
N LYS A 281 3.05 -20.53 -16.70
CA LYS A 281 3.34 -21.75 -15.94
C LYS A 281 4.19 -21.47 -14.68
N ASN A 282 5.16 -20.58 -14.78
CA ASN A 282 6.01 -20.20 -13.65
C ASN A 282 5.31 -19.28 -12.64
N LEU A 283 4.24 -18.59 -13.05
CA LEU A 283 3.37 -17.76 -12.18
C LEU A 283 2.23 -18.59 -11.54
N ASP A 284 2.32 -19.92 -11.57
CA ASP A 284 1.29 -20.85 -11.06
C ASP A 284 -0.11 -20.59 -11.63
N TYR A 285 -0.19 -20.13 -12.89
CA TYR A 285 -1.46 -19.98 -13.58
C TYR A 285 -2.14 -21.35 -13.75
N PRO A 286 -3.48 -21.47 -13.68
CA PRO A 286 -4.14 -22.77 -13.67
C PRO A 286 -3.72 -23.66 -14.84
N ILE A 287 -3.20 -24.86 -14.55
CA ILE A 287 -2.66 -25.79 -15.56
C ILE A 287 -3.72 -26.12 -16.62
N GLU A 288 -4.97 -26.31 -16.20
CA GLU A 288 -6.11 -26.57 -17.09
C GLU A 288 -6.29 -25.44 -18.13
N ASN A 289 -6.05 -24.18 -17.74
CA ASN A 289 -6.10 -23.05 -18.67
C ASN A 289 -4.90 -23.07 -19.61
N ILE A 290 -3.69 -23.33 -19.08
CA ILE A 290 -2.46 -23.39 -19.87
C ILE A 290 -2.54 -24.49 -20.96
N GLU A 291 -3.13 -25.64 -20.64
CA GLU A 291 -3.34 -26.75 -21.59
C GLU A 291 -4.30 -26.37 -22.72
N LEU A 292 -5.22 -25.44 -22.47
CA LEU A 292 -6.14 -24.86 -23.45
C LEU A 292 -5.57 -23.63 -24.17
N ASP A 293 -4.27 -23.34 -24.01
CA ASP A 293 -3.60 -22.12 -24.50
C ASP A 293 -4.24 -20.82 -24.00
N ILE A 294 -4.76 -20.86 -22.76
CA ILE A 294 -5.31 -19.71 -22.05
C ILE A 294 -4.31 -19.26 -20.99
N TYR A 295 -3.70 -18.11 -21.24
CA TYR A 295 -2.72 -17.47 -20.37
C TYR A 295 -2.84 -15.94 -20.51
N PRO A 296 -2.29 -15.16 -19.57
CA PRO A 296 -2.31 -13.71 -19.65
C PRO A 296 -1.75 -13.20 -20.98
N SER A 297 -2.41 -12.18 -21.55
CA SER A 297 -2.01 -11.60 -22.83
C SER A 297 -1.05 -10.42 -22.68
N ALA A 298 -0.87 -9.91 -21.47
CA ALA A 298 0.09 -8.87 -21.15
C ALA A 298 0.77 -9.09 -19.81
N TYR A 299 2.01 -8.62 -19.70
CA TYR A 299 2.83 -8.69 -18.51
C TYR A 299 3.54 -7.37 -18.31
N GLN A 300 3.41 -6.78 -17.12
CA GLN A 300 4.28 -5.69 -16.73
C GLN A 300 5.62 -6.29 -16.27
N ILE A 301 6.71 -5.75 -16.81
CA ILE A 301 8.03 -6.35 -16.66
C ILE A 301 9.09 -5.36 -16.16
N ARG A 302 10.12 -5.94 -15.53
CA ARG A 302 11.42 -5.32 -15.33
C ARG A 302 12.50 -6.27 -15.85
N MET A 303 13.42 -5.76 -16.65
CA MET A 303 14.51 -6.56 -17.22
C MET A 303 15.70 -5.65 -17.54
N ALA A 304 16.90 -5.97 -17.07
CA ALA A 304 18.06 -5.08 -17.16
C ALA A 304 17.74 -3.68 -16.62
N GLY A 305 17.97 -2.65 -17.44
CA GLY A 305 17.54 -1.27 -17.18
C GLY A 305 16.23 -0.90 -17.89
N CYS A 306 15.44 -1.87 -18.33
CA CYS A 306 14.17 -1.71 -19.01
C CYS A 306 12.98 -1.89 -18.06
N LYS A 307 11.94 -1.07 -18.24
CA LYS A 307 10.63 -1.18 -17.61
C LYS A 307 9.56 -0.97 -18.67
N GLY A 308 8.49 -1.76 -18.63
CA GLY A 308 7.30 -1.50 -19.43
C GLY A 308 6.28 -2.63 -19.37
N LEU A 309 5.31 -2.57 -20.27
CA LEU A 309 4.35 -3.64 -20.53
C LEU A 309 4.78 -4.40 -21.78
N VAL A 310 4.77 -5.73 -21.75
CA VAL A 310 4.88 -6.56 -22.96
C VAL A 310 3.57 -7.29 -23.21
N VAL A 311 3.11 -7.27 -24.46
CA VAL A 311 1.88 -7.96 -24.87
C VAL A 311 2.19 -9.13 -25.80
N VAL A 312 1.35 -10.16 -25.78
CA VAL A 312 1.50 -11.32 -26.65
C VAL A 312 1.48 -10.87 -28.12
N GLU A 313 2.55 -11.16 -28.85
CA GLU A 313 2.62 -10.81 -30.27
C GLU A 313 1.65 -11.69 -31.08
N PRO A 314 0.63 -11.10 -31.75
CA PRO A 314 -0.40 -11.90 -32.40
C PRO A 314 0.12 -12.89 -33.45
N GLN A 315 1.16 -12.48 -34.18
CA GLN A 315 1.77 -13.26 -35.26
C GLN A 315 2.78 -14.31 -34.77
N SER A 316 3.10 -14.33 -33.47
CA SER A 316 4.05 -15.31 -32.93
C SER A 316 3.43 -16.71 -32.79
N THR A 317 4.28 -17.73 -32.73
CA THR A 317 3.92 -19.14 -32.55
C THR A 317 4.38 -19.68 -31.19
N LEU A 318 3.86 -20.85 -30.78
CA LEU A 318 4.13 -21.45 -29.46
C LEU A 318 5.56 -22.01 -29.32
N ASP A 319 6.25 -22.28 -30.42
CA ASP A 319 7.64 -22.75 -30.46
C ASP A 319 8.68 -21.60 -30.38
N GLN A 320 8.20 -20.35 -30.38
CA GLN A 320 9.07 -19.17 -30.32
C GLN A 320 9.20 -18.65 -28.89
N PHE A 321 10.43 -18.36 -28.48
CA PHE A 321 10.76 -17.83 -27.16
C PHE A 321 11.59 -16.54 -27.29
N TYR A 322 10.89 -15.41 -27.36
CA TYR A 322 11.55 -14.11 -27.40
C TYR A 322 10.71 -13.01 -26.76
N ILE A 323 11.40 -11.92 -26.44
CA ILE A 323 10.81 -10.66 -25.99
C ILE A 323 11.33 -9.53 -26.87
N LYS A 324 10.46 -8.61 -27.29
CA LYS A 324 10.82 -7.42 -28.07
C LYS A 324 10.71 -6.19 -27.19
N ILE A 325 11.79 -5.43 -27.10
CA ILE A 325 11.92 -4.23 -26.27
C ILE A 325 12.09 -3.00 -27.16
N ARG A 326 11.47 -1.88 -26.76
CA ARG A 326 11.56 -0.58 -27.45
C ARG A 326 12.52 0.39 -26.74
N PRO A 327 13.11 1.37 -27.46
CA PRO A 327 13.93 2.42 -26.85
C PRO A 327 13.26 3.11 -25.67
N SER A 328 11.96 3.44 -25.78
CA SER A 328 11.15 4.04 -24.72
C SER A 328 11.17 3.23 -23.41
N MET A 329 11.27 1.91 -23.47
CA MET A 329 11.33 1.03 -22.29
C MET A 329 12.69 1.09 -21.58
N LYS A 330 13.79 1.40 -22.29
CA LYS A 330 15.14 1.41 -21.74
C LYS A 330 15.41 2.67 -20.93
N LYS A 331 15.49 2.54 -19.61
CA LYS A 331 15.63 3.67 -18.68
C LYS A 331 17.09 3.92 -18.25
N PHE A 332 17.94 2.89 -18.23
CA PHE A 332 19.38 2.98 -18.00
C PHE A 332 20.09 1.75 -18.63
N LYS A 333 21.43 1.74 -18.65
CA LYS A 333 22.20 0.61 -19.20
C LYS A 333 22.47 -0.42 -18.11
N SER A 334 22.21 -1.69 -18.40
CA SER A 334 22.53 -2.82 -17.54
C SER A 334 22.70 -4.08 -18.38
N ASN A 335 23.51 -5.02 -17.89
CA ASN A 335 23.77 -6.32 -18.53
C ASN A 335 22.96 -7.46 -17.88
N ASP A 336 22.17 -7.17 -16.84
CA ASP A 336 21.33 -8.17 -16.15
C ASP A 336 19.99 -8.36 -16.90
N TRP A 337 19.98 -9.20 -17.94
CA TRP A 337 18.80 -9.45 -18.77
C TRP A 337 17.79 -10.44 -18.17
N THR A 338 17.84 -10.69 -16.86
CA THR A 338 16.84 -11.51 -16.17
C THR A 338 15.45 -10.87 -16.30
N LEU A 339 14.48 -11.63 -16.79
CA LEU A 339 13.08 -11.20 -16.90
C LEU A 339 12.41 -11.33 -15.54
N GLU A 340 11.83 -10.24 -15.07
CA GLU A 340 11.06 -10.22 -13.85
C GLU A 340 9.66 -9.67 -14.14
N ILE A 341 8.64 -10.38 -13.64
CA ILE A 341 7.23 -10.03 -13.84
C ILE A 341 6.74 -9.29 -12.60
N CYS A 342 6.24 -8.07 -12.81
CA CYS A 342 5.55 -7.29 -11.77
C CYS A 342 4.11 -7.79 -11.61
N GLU A 343 3.40 -7.87 -12.74
CA GLU A 343 1.96 -8.14 -12.81
C GLU A 343 1.62 -8.72 -14.19
N ALA A 344 0.54 -9.50 -14.26
CA ALA A 344 0.00 -10.07 -15.49
C ALA A 344 -1.46 -9.63 -15.71
N SER A 345 -1.89 -9.50 -16.96
CA SER A 345 -3.27 -9.14 -17.30
C SER A 345 -4.25 -10.17 -16.75
N GLN A 346 -5.28 -9.71 -16.08
CA GLN A 346 -6.34 -10.55 -15.50
C GLN A 346 -7.66 -9.76 -15.40
N PRO A 347 -8.81 -10.43 -15.22
CA PRO A 347 -10.06 -9.76 -14.91
C PRO A 347 -9.96 -9.02 -13.57
N ILE A 348 -9.85 -7.68 -13.59
CA ILE A 348 -9.81 -6.85 -12.37
C ILE A 348 -11.17 -6.16 -12.19
N PRO A 349 -11.98 -6.58 -11.19
CA PRO A 349 -13.20 -5.87 -10.81
C PRO A 349 -12.89 -4.44 -10.41
N THR A 350 -13.76 -3.51 -10.79
CA THR A 350 -13.54 -2.09 -10.54
C THR A 350 -14.63 -1.46 -9.70
N ARG A 351 -14.29 -0.32 -9.11
CA ARG A 351 -15.18 0.51 -8.32
C ARG A 351 -15.12 1.93 -8.85
N LEU A 352 -16.27 2.57 -8.96
CA LEU A 352 -16.31 4.02 -9.10
C LEU A 352 -15.66 4.65 -7.86
N ASN A 353 -15.10 5.83 -8.02
CA ASN A 353 -14.55 6.62 -6.92
C ASN A 353 -14.97 8.08 -7.09
N ASN A 354 -14.64 8.92 -6.11
CA ASN A 354 -14.97 10.34 -6.14
C ASN A 354 -14.49 11.07 -7.41
N GLN A 355 -13.31 10.74 -7.94
CA GLN A 355 -12.73 11.38 -9.13
C GLN A 355 -13.51 11.04 -10.40
N VAL A 356 -13.75 9.75 -10.64
CA VAL A 356 -14.51 9.28 -11.80
C VAL A 356 -15.95 9.78 -11.75
N ILE A 357 -16.61 9.70 -10.59
CA ILE A 357 -18.00 10.18 -10.42
C ILE A 357 -18.09 11.68 -10.69
N MET A 358 -17.14 12.46 -10.16
CA MET A 358 -17.08 13.92 -10.38
C MET A 358 -16.97 14.25 -11.86
N ILE A 359 -16.09 13.58 -12.61
CA ILE A 359 -15.93 13.82 -14.05
C ILE A 359 -17.16 13.34 -14.82
N MET A 360 -17.70 12.15 -14.54
CA MET A 360 -18.91 11.67 -15.20
C MET A 360 -20.12 12.59 -14.96
N SER A 361 -20.26 13.11 -13.73
CA SER A 361 -21.29 14.10 -13.39
C SER A 361 -21.09 15.41 -14.17
N ASP A 362 -19.85 15.90 -14.30
CA ASP A 362 -19.53 17.07 -15.15
C ASP A 362 -19.84 16.81 -16.63
N HIS A 363 -19.72 15.56 -17.10
CA HIS A 363 -20.14 15.14 -18.44
C HIS A 363 -21.67 14.95 -18.60
N GLY A 364 -22.45 15.25 -17.56
CA GLY A 364 -23.91 15.23 -17.57
C GLY A 364 -24.52 13.85 -17.30
N VAL A 365 -23.77 12.90 -16.73
CA VAL A 365 -24.38 11.67 -16.20
C VAL A 365 -25.32 12.03 -15.05
N PRO A 366 -26.61 11.66 -15.09
CA PRO A 366 -27.56 12.06 -14.05
C PRO A 366 -27.20 11.46 -12.68
N ASP A 367 -27.30 12.29 -11.63
CA ASP A 367 -27.13 11.89 -10.21
C ASP A 367 -27.83 10.57 -9.86
N LYS A 368 -29.06 10.40 -10.36
CA LYS A 368 -29.88 9.20 -10.14
C LYS A 368 -29.14 7.91 -10.51
N LYS A 369 -28.34 7.89 -11.58
CA LYS A 369 -27.61 6.69 -12.01
C LYS A 369 -26.59 6.23 -10.97
N PHE A 370 -25.87 7.16 -10.34
CA PHE A 370 -24.93 6.82 -9.27
C PHE A 370 -25.63 6.37 -8.00
N LEU A 371 -26.75 7.02 -7.66
CA LEU A 371 -27.59 6.61 -6.52
C LEU A 371 -28.15 5.20 -6.72
N ASP A 372 -28.66 4.89 -7.93
CA ASP A 372 -29.17 3.57 -8.28
C ASP A 372 -28.09 2.48 -8.14
N LEU A 373 -26.85 2.76 -8.57
CA LEU A 373 -25.70 1.87 -8.38
C LEU A 373 -25.39 1.65 -6.88
N GLN A 374 -25.38 2.71 -6.08
CA GLN A 374 -25.14 2.59 -4.63
C GLN A 374 -26.28 1.82 -3.92
N TYR A 375 -27.55 2.06 -4.30
CA TYR A 375 -28.68 1.30 -3.77
C TYR A 375 -28.66 -0.16 -4.20
N LYS A 376 -28.16 -0.48 -5.40
CA LYS A 376 -27.93 -1.87 -5.82
C LYS A 376 -26.85 -2.51 -4.94
N TRP A 377 -25.75 -1.79 -4.70
CA TRP A 377 -24.69 -2.26 -3.81
C TRP A 377 -25.19 -2.55 -2.38
N PHE A 378 -26.02 -1.68 -1.80
CA PHE A 378 -26.55 -1.88 -0.45
C PHE A 378 -27.54 -3.05 -0.33
N ARG A 379 -28.20 -3.43 -1.43
CA ARG A 379 -29.17 -4.53 -1.47
C ARG A 379 -28.54 -5.89 -1.74
N ASP A 380 -27.38 -5.91 -2.39
CA ASP A 380 -26.66 -7.14 -2.67
C ASP A 380 -25.97 -7.62 -1.39
N GLU A 381 -26.55 -8.62 -0.71
CA GLU A 381 -26.00 -9.16 0.54
C GLU A 381 -24.59 -9.72 0.35
N LYS A 382 -24.32 -10.34 -0.81
CA LYS A 382 -23.01 -10.93 -1.15
C LYS A 382 -21.95 -9.88 -1.39
N LYS A 383 -22.33 -8.76 -2.01
CA LYS A 383 -21.42 -7.64 -2.30
C LYS A 383 -21.54 -6.50 -1.28
N SER A 384 -22.26 -6.73 -0.18
CA SER A 384 -22.54 -5.68 0.79
C SER A 384 -21.23 -5.04 1.29
N PRO A 385 -21.23 -3.74 1.61
CA PRO A 385 -20.00 -3.10 2.07
C PRO A 385 -19.48 -3.80 3.33
N ASP A 386 -18.25 -4.32 3.26
CA ASP A 386 -17.53 -4.94 4.39
C ASP A 386 -16.46 -4.02 4.97
N ASN A 387 -16.13 -2.95 4.25
CA ASN A 387 -15.20 -1.93 4.69
C ASN A 387 -15.92 -0.59 4.84
N SER A 388 -16.00 -0.11 6.09
CA SER A 388 -16.67 1.14 6.41
C SER A 388 -15.98 2.36 5.76
N GLN A 389 -14.67 2.28 5.46
CA GLN A 389 -13.96 3.34 4.75
C GLN A 389 -14.25 3.37 3.26
N ASP A 390 -14.27 2.22 2.58
CA ASP A 390 -14.55 2.16 1.15
C ASP A 390 -15.98 2.62 0.86
N LEU A 391 -16.91 2.25 1.75
CA LEU A 391 -18.27 2.76 1.77
C LEU A 391 -18.32 4.30 1.83
N LEU A 392 -17.65 4.91 2.81
CA LEU A 392 -17.65 6.36 3.01
C LEU A 392 -16.86 7.11 1.93
N LYS A 393 -15.95 6.44 1.20
CA LYS A 393 -15.20 7.02 0.08
C LYS A 393 -15.92 6.86 -1.27
N ASN A 394 -17.19 6.46 -1.27
CA ASN A 394 -17.98 6.21 -2.48
C ASN A 394 -17.32 5.21 -3.44
N LYS A 395 -16.63 4.18 -2.92
CA LYS A 395 -16.04 3.11 -3.75
C LYS A 395 -17.13 2.14 -4.24
N ILE A 396 -18.02 2.60 -5.12
CA ILE A 396 -19.20 1.85 -5.57
C ILE A 396 -18.79 0.73 -6.55
N PRO A 397 -19.05 -0.56 -6.26
CA PRO A 397 -18.73 -1.66 -7.16
C PRO A 397 -19.44 -1.57 -8.51
N MET A 398 -18.69 -1.84 -9.59
CA MET A 398 -19.23 -1.92 -10.94
C MET A 398 -19.39 -3.38 -11.39
N PRO A 399 -20.36 -3.68 -12.29
CA PRO A 399 -20.47 -5.02 -12.87
C PRO A 399 -19.21 -5.35 -13.68
N VAL A 400 -18.50 -6.41 -13.29
CA VAL A 400 -17.19 -6.78 -13.86
C VAL A 400 -17.24 -7.17 -15.35
N ASN A 401 -18.39 -7.64 -15.85
CA ASN A 401 -18.59 -7.94 -17.28
C ASN A 401 -19.11 -6.73 -18.08
N GLU A 402 -19.21 -5.55 -17.47
CA GLU A 402 -19.53 -4.28 -18.14
C GLU A 402 -18.46 -3.20 -17.87
N CYS A 403 -17.50 -3.50 -16.99
CA CYS A 403 -16.52 -2.55 -16.50
C CYS A 403 -15.31 -3.23 -15.86
N ARG A 404 -14.09 -2.83 -16.21
CA ARG A 404 -12.85 -3.38 -15.62
C ARG A 404 -11.75 -2.32 -15.51
N TYR A 405 -10.77 -2.61 -14.65
CA TYR A 405 -9.42 -2.08 -14.86
C TYR A 405 -8.66 -2.99 -15.82
N MET A 406 -8.05 -2.40 -16.84
CA MET A 406 -7.31 -3.13 -17.87
C MET A 406 -5.98 -2.44 -18.14
N PHE A 407 -4.93 -3.20 -18.43
CA PHE A 407 -3.72 -2.63 -18.99
C PHE A 407 -4.02 -1.98 -20.35
N GLY A 408 -3.47 -0.81 -20.57
CA GLY A 408 -3.41 -0.22 -21.90
C GLY A 408 -2.25 -0.76 -22.70
N CYS A 409 -2.47 -1.01 -23.99
CA CYS A 409 -1.39 -1.28 -24.93
C CYS A 409 -1.66 -0.65 -26.29
N ALA A 410 -0.64 -0.58 -27.12
CA ALA A 410 -0.75 -0.06 -28.48
C ALA A 410 0.20 -0.84 -29.38
N ILE A 411 -0.36 -1.42 -30.44
CA ILE A 411 0.40 -2.22 -31.39
C ILE A 411 0.15 -1.70 -32.81
N GLU A 412 1.07 -1.97 -33.73
CA GLU A 412 0.86 -1.75 -35.15
C GLU A 412 -0.37 -2.57 -35.62
N SER A 413 -1.50 -1.90 -35.84
CA SER A 413 -2.78 -2.55 -36.17
C SER A 413 -3.63 -1.72 -37.14
N SER A 414 -4.71 -2.32 -37.62
CA SER A 414 -5.68 -1.68 -38.50
C SER A 414 -6.63 -0.70 -37.79
N LEU A 415 -6.55 -0.54 -36.46
CA LEU A 415 -7.44 0.35 -35.68
C LEU A 415 -7.32 1.82 -36.12
N GLU A 416 -8.44 2.40 -36.56
CA GLU A 416 -8.54 3.81 -36.95
C GLU A 416 -8.55 4.76 -35.72
N PRO A 417 -8.24 6.07 -35.90
CA PRO A 417 -8.31 7.04 -34.81
C PRO A 417 -9.67 7.05 -34.10
N GLY A 418 -9.66 7.13 -32.77
CA GLY A 418 -10.85 7.07 -31.92
C GLY A 418 -11.46 5.66 -31.76
N LYS A 419 -10.87 4.63 -32.38
CA LYS A 419 -11.26 3.23 -32.19
C LYS A 419 -10.32 2.51 -31.22
N CYS A 420 -10.86 1.55 -30.48
CA CYS A 420 -10.09 0.62 -29.65
C CYS A 420 -10.53 -0.83 -29.89
N PHE A 421 -9.74 -1.78 -29.38
CA PHE A 421 -10.13 -3.19 -29.32
C PHE A 421 -10.12 -3.68 -27.88
N ILE A 422 -11.18 -4.36 -27.48
CA ILE A 422 -11.33 -4.94 -26.15
C ILE A 422 -11.95 -6.33 -26.30
N ARG A 423 -11.25 -7.33 -25.79
CA ARG A 423 -11.76 -8.68 -25.58
C ARG A 423 -11.46 -9.08 -24.15
N TYR A 424 -12.42 -9.70 -23.47
CA TYR A 424 -12.30 -9.97 -22.03
C TYR A 424 -12.77 -11.38 -21.70
N GLN A 425 -12.18 -11.97 -20.65
CA GLN A 425 -12.62 -13.25 -20.12
C GLN A 425 -13.88 -13.05 -19.28
N VAL A 426 -14.99 -13.71 -19.60
CA VAL A 426 -16.22 -13.66 -18.79
C VAL A 426 -15.95 -14.31 -17.44
N VAL A 427 -16.34 -13.61 -16.38
CA VAL A 427 -16.24 -14.07 -14.99
C VAL A 427 -17.62 -14.20 -14.37
N ASP A 428 -17.73 -14.93 -13.27
CA ASP A 428 -18.96 -15.00 -12.48
C ASP A 428 -19.24 -13.72 -11.68
N ASP A 429 -20.33 -13.72 -10.92
CA ASP A 429 -20.72 -12.57 -10.10
C ASP A 429 -19.69 -12.21 -9.02
N ASP A 430 -18.87 -13.16 -8.58
CA ASP A 430 -17.83 -12.97 -7.57
C ASP A 430 -16.49 -12.52 -8.20
N GLY A 431 -16.48 -12.31 -9.52
CA GLY A 431 -15.31 -11.89 -10.29
C GLY A 431 -14.32 -13.02 -10.56
N GLN A 432 -14.71 -14.27 -10.33
CA GLN A 432 -13.85 -15.43 -10.55
C GLN A 432 -13.98 -15.93 -12.00
N PRO A 433 -12.88 -16.39 -12.61
CA PRO A 433 -12.92 -17.09 -13.89
C PRO A 433 -13.93 -18.24 -13.89
N LEU A 434 -14.72 -18.35 -14.96
CA LEU A 434 -15.62 -19.48 -15.14
C LEU A 434 -14.84 -20.78 -15.29
N LYS A 435 -15.39 -21.90 -14.77
CA LYS A 435 -14.82 -23.25 -14.94
C LYS A 435 -14.51 -23.60 -16.40
N ASN A 436 -15.37 -23.16 -17.32
CA ASN A 436 -15.13 -23.20 -18.75
C ASN A 436 -14.88 -21.76 -19.21
N PRO A 437 -13.63 -21.36 -19.46
CA PRO A 437 -13.31 -20.01 -19.87
C PRO A 437 -14.07 -19.61 -21.15
N ARG A 438 -14.74 -18.46 -21.09
CA ARG A 438 -15.45 -17.86 -22.21
C ARG A 438 -14.89 -16.46 -22.42
N PHE A 439 -14.74 -16.04 -23.68
CA PHE A 439 -14.28 -14.72 -24.03
C PHE A 439 -15.32 -14.00 -24.87
N GLU A 440 -15.46 -12.70 -24.62
CA GLU A 440 -16.37 -11.82 -25.37
C GLU A 440 -15.61 -10.61 -25.91
N THR A 441 -16.00 -10.17 -27.10
CA THR A 441 -15.47 -8.96 -27.74
C THR A 441 -16.48 -7.82 -27.54
N VAL A 442 -16.01 -6.67 -27.06
CA VAL A 442 -16.83 -5.48 -26.92
C VAL A 442 -16.97 -4.80 -28.28
N VAL A 443 -18.20 -4.41 -28.65
CA VAL A 443 -18.46 -3.61 -29.85
C VAL A 443 -19.34 -2.43 -29.49
N GLY A 444 -18.96 -1.24 -29.97
CA GLY A 444 -19.67 0.01 -29.75
C GLY A 444 -19.00 0.92 -28.73
N ARG A 445 -19.79 1.79 -28.11
CA ARG A 445 -19.31 2.89 -27.27
C ARG A 445 -18.63 2.40 -25.99
N VAL A 446 -17.45 2.95 -25.69
CA VAL A 446 -16.70 2.67 -24.46
C VAL A 446 -16.21 3.98 -23.84
N ILE A 447 -16.36 4.11 -22.52
CA ILE A 447 -15.77 5.18 -21.72
C ILE A 447 -14.45 4.70 -21.15
N VAL A 448 -13.40 5.50 -21.34
CA VAL A 448 -12.05 5.19 -20.85
C VAL A 448 -11.50 6.38 -20.06
N THR A 449 -10.97 6.11 -18.88
CA THR A 449 -10.19 7.09 -18.12
C THR A 449 -9.11 6.38 -17.32
N LYS A 450 -8.17 7.15 -16.76
CA LYS A 450 -7.15 6.62 -15.84
C LYS A 450 -7.40 7.22 -14.48
N ASN A 451 -7.52 6.35 -13.49
CA ASN A 451 -7.40 6.82 -12.14
C ASN A 451 -5.93 7.05 -11.86
N PRO A 452 -5.59 8.27 -11.48
CA PRO A 452 -6.47 9.35 -11.03
C PRO A 452 -6.67 10.45 -12.08
N CYS A 453 -7.90 10.97 -12.15
CA CYS A 453 -8.34 11.95 -13.15
C CYS A 453 -8.94 13.18 -12.47
N LEU A 454 -8.59 14.37 -12.96
CA LEU A 454 -9.02 15.64 -12.35
C LEU A 454 -9.64 16.59 -13.39
N HIS A 455 -9.14 16.58 -14.62
CA HIS A 455 -9.68 17.38 -15.70
C HIS A 455 -10.76 16.59 -16.43
N ALA A 456 -11.84 17.27 -16.85
CA ALA A 456 -12.93 16.59 -17.56
C ALA A 456 -12.44 15.90 -18.85
N GLY A 457 -11.52 16.52 -19.59
CA GLY A 457 -10.89 15.91 -20.77
C GLY A 457 -10.04 14.66 -20.50
N ASP A 458 -9.85 14.24 -19.24
CA ASP A 458 -9.17 12.98 -18.89
C ASP A 458 -10.07 11.74 -19.11
N MET A 459 -11.33 11.94 -19.47
CA MET A 459 -12.29 10.89 -19.78
C MET A 459 -12.65 10.93 -21.25
N LEU A 460 -12.28 9.87 -21.97
CA LEU A 460 -12.55 9.74 -23.38
C LEU A 460 -13.73 8.81 -23.63
N GLU A 461 -14.49 9.12 -24.68
CA GLU A 461 -15.42 8.19 -25.30
C GLU A 461 -14.80 7.68 -26.59
N LEU A 462 -14.50 6.38 -26.63
CA LEU A 462 -13.95 5.66 -27.78
C LEU A 462 -15.01 4.69 -28.33
N GLU A 463 -14.75 4.14 -29.53
CA GLU A 463 -15.56 3.08 -30.09
C GLU A 463 -14.76 1.77 -30.18
N ALA A 464 -15.19 0.77 -29.43
CA ALA A 464 -14.65 -0.58 -29.52
C ALA A 464 -15.14 -1.24 -30.82
N VAL A 465 -14.20 -1.80 -31.57
CA VAL A 465 -14.46 -2.51 -32.84
C VAL A 465 -13.97 -3.94 -32.75
N ASP A 466 -14.64 -4.83 -33.48
CA ASP A 466 -14.18 -6.21 -33.62
C ASP A 466 -12.97 -6.27 -34.56
N ASN A 467 -11.92 -6.98 -34.14
CA ASN A 467 -10.71 -7.18 -34.93
C ASN A 467 -10.11 -8.57 -34.64
N HIS A 468 -10.32 -9.50 -35.57
CA HIS A 468 -9.88 -10.89 -35.44
C HIS A 468 -8.36 -11.05 -35.29
N GLU A 469 -7.56 -10.14 -35.84
CA GLU A 469 -6.09 -10.17 -35.72
C GLU A 469 -5.62 -9.96 -34.28
N LEU A 470 -6.47 -9.38 -33.42
CA LEU A 470 -6.16 -9.03 -32.04
C LEU A 470 -6.74 -10.01 -31.01
N TYR A 471 -7.35 -11.12 -31.43
CA TYR A 471 -8.09 -12.02 -30.54
C TYR A 471 -7.26 -12.72 -29.45
N CYS A 472 -5.94 -12.79 -29.62
CA CYS A 472 -5.04 -13.26 -28.57
C CYS A 472 -4.83 -12.25 -27.43
N LEU A 473 -5.24 -10.99 -27.62
CA LEU A 473 -5.15 -9.94 -26.61
C LEU A 473 -6.45 -9.91 -25.82
N THR A 474 -6.39 -10.39 -24.58
CA THR A 474 -7.53 -10.49 -23.67
C THR A 474 -7.24 -9.77 -22.35
N ASP A 475 -8.27 -9.15 -21.78
CA ASP A 475 -8.19 -8.39 -20.53
C ASP A 475 -7.21 -7.21 -20.59
N VAL A 476 -7.10 -6.63 -21.78
CA VAL A 476 -6.37 -5.41 -22.10
C VAL A 476 -7.22 -4.50 -22.99
N ILE A 477 -6.92 -3.21 -23.01
CA ILE A 477 -7.44 -2.27 -24.01
C ILE A 477 -6.34 -1.93 -25.02
N VAL A 478 -6.62 -2.18 -26.30
CA VAL A 478 -5.69 -1.85 -27.39
C VAL A 478 -6.10 -0.51 -28.00
N PHE A 479 -5.22 0.47 -27.91
CA PHE A 479 -5.40 1.81 -28.49
C PHE A 479 -4.90 1.90 -29.92
N SER A 480 -5.48 2.81 -30.71
CA SER A 480 -5.00 3.11 -32.05
C SER A 480 -3.64 3.81 -32.03
N THR A 481 -2.78 3.45 -32.97
CA THR A 481 -1.49 4.09 -33.23
C THR A 481 -1.54 5.08 -34.40
N LYS A 482 -2.74 5.41 -34.91
CA LYS A 482 -2.94 6.23 -36.12
C LYS A 482 -3.38 7.68 -35.88
N ASP A 483 -3.69 8.05 -34.63
CA ASP A 483 -4.13 9.41 -34.28
C ASP A 483 -2.96 10.43 -34.33
N ASP A 484 -3.24 11.72 -34.21
CA ASP A 484 -2.23 12.80 -34.09
C ASP A 484 -1.63 12.86 -32.69
N ARG A 485 -2.39 12.46 -31.67
CA ARG A 485 -1.99 12.40 -30.27
C ARG A 485 -2.44 11.05 -29.66
N PRO A 486 -1.56 10.29 -28.97
CA PRO A 486 -1.94 9.01 -28.38
C PRO A 486 -3.09 9.15 -27.36
N ASP A 487 -4.06 8.24 -27.40
CA ASP A 487 -5.15 8.20 -26.41
C ASP A 487 -4.67 8.06 -24.96
N PRO A 488 -3.65 7.23 -24.64
CA PRO A 488 -2.99 7.24 -23.33
C PRO A 488 -2.58 8.64 -22.87
N ASN A 489 -1.94 9.43 -23.74
CA ASN A 489 -1.47 10.76 -23.41
C ASN A 489 -2.61 11.77 -23.21
N LYS A 490 -3.73 11.60 -23.92
CA LYS A 490 -4.96 12.39 -23.71
C LYS A 490 -5.58 12.08 -22.33
N ILE A 491 -5.44 10.85 -21.84
CA ILE A 491 -6.00 10.38 -20.57
C ILE A 491 -4.98 10.60 -19.43
N SER A 492 -5.08 11.72 -18.71
CA SER A 492 -4.22 12.00 -17.55
C SER A 492 -2.69 11.98 -17.83
N GLY A 493 -2.26 12.18 -19.09
CA GLY A 493 -0.84 12.13 -19.47
C GLY A 493 -0.21 10.75 -19.33
N SER A 494 -1.00 9.69 -19.49
CA SER A 494 -0.57 8.30 -19.31
C SER A 494 0.44 7.82 -20.35
N ASP A 495 1.23 6.81 -19.99
CA ASP A 495 2.04 6.02 -20.90
C ASP A 495 1.52 4.56 -20.94
N LEU A 496 2.27 3.64 -21.55
CA LEU A 496 1.92 2.22 -21.67
C LEU A 496 2.92 1.33 -20.91
N ASP A 497 3.52 1.84 -19.83
CA ASP A 497 4.55 1.14 -19.05
C ASP A 497 3.99 0.21 -17.94
N GLY A 498 2.68 -0.06 -18.03
CA GLY A 498 1.87 -0.83 -17.08
C GLY A 498 0.71 -0.03 -16.46
N ASP A 499 0.28 1.06 -17.12
CA ASP A 499 -0.86 1.84 -16.66
C ASP A 499 -2.20 1.09 -16.82
N HIS A 500 -3.01 1.15 -15.77
CA HIS A 500 -4.37 0.63 -15.75
C HIS A 500 -5.40 1.70 -16.10
N TYR A 501 -6.36 1.33 -16.95
CA TYR A 501 -7.45 2.18 -17.39
C TYR A 501 -8.76 1.67 -16.82
N PHE A 502 -9.57 2.58 -16.29
CA PHE A 502 -10.99 2.33 -16.04
C PHE A 502 -11.69 2.28 -17.40
N VAL A 503 -12.21 1.12 -17.77
CA VAL A 503 -12.89 0.89 -19.04
C VAL A 503 -14.33 0.47 -18.74
N TYR A 504 -15.30 1.21 -19.27
CA TYR A 504 -16.73 0.95 -19.08
C TYR A 504 -17.46 0.89 -20.42
N TRP A 505 -18.13 -0.23 -20.70
CA TRP A 505 -18.90 -0.45 -21.92
C TRP A 505 -20.39 -0.72 -21.65
N GLY A 506 -20.83 -0.54 -20.41
CA GLY A 506 -22.26 -0.59 -20.06
C GLY A 506 -23.05 0.57 -20.68
N GLN A 507 -24.39 0.40 -20.71
CA GLN A 507 -25.30 1.34 -21.38
C GLN A 507 -25.88 2.42 -20.45
N ASP A 508 -25.65 2.30 -19.13
CA ASP A 508 -26.31 3.12 -18.11
C ASP A 508 -25.68 4.49 -17.89
N LEU A 509 -24.37 4.62 -18.10
CA LEU A 509 -23.62 5.86 -17.90
C LEU A 509 -23.25 6.46 -19.26
N LYS A 510 -24.03 7.44 -19.73
CA LYS A 510 -23.82 8.10 -21.03
C LYS A 510 -23.26 9.51 -20.85
N LEU A 511 -22.18 9.82 -21.55
CA LEU A 511 -21.60 11.17 -21.56
C LEU A 511 -22.40 12.03 -22.56
N SER A 512 -22.71 13.26 -22.17
CA SER A 512 -23.55 14.18 -22.96
C SER A 512 -22.79 15.37 -23.55
N ARG A 513 -21.53 15.56 -23.16
CA ARG A 513 -20.64 16.60 -23.68
C ARG A 513 -19.28 16.03 -24.00
N LYS A 514 -18.57 16.68 -24.92
CA LYS A 514 -17.15 16.43 -25.21
C LYS A 514 -16.32 17.56 -24.63
N VAL A 515 -15.18 17.22 -24.06
CA VAL A 515 -14.21 18.17 -23.51
C VAL A 515 -12.86 17.82 -24.05
N ASP A 516 -12.11 18.82 -24.52
CA ASP A 516 -10.78 18.59 -25.03
C ASP A 516 -9.83 18.11 -23.91
N PRO A 517 -8.95 17.15 -24.20
CA PRO A 517 -7.95 16.68 -23.24
C PRO A 517 -7.06 17.81 -22.73
N LEU A 518 -6.64 17.71 -21.46
CA LEU A 518 -5.67 18.65 -20.91
C LEU A 518 -4.33 18.51 -21.66
N ASP A 519 -3.60 19.61 -21.79
CA ASP A 519 -2.23 19.58 -22.27
C ASP A 519 -1.31 19.05 -21.17
N TYR A 520 -0.81 17.83 -21.40
CA TYR A 520 0.11 17.14 -20.50
C TYR A 520 1.57 17.30 -20.92
N THR A 521 1.90 18.38 -21.64
CA THR A 521 3.29 18.74 -21.92
C THR A 521 4.08 18.75 -20.60
N PRO A 522 5.19 17.98 -20.52
CA PRO A 522 5.92 17.82 -19.26
C PRO A 522 6.38 19.16 -18.69
N PHE A 523 6.13 19.34 -17.39
CA PHE A 523 6.63 20.52 -16.68
C PHE A 523 8.15 20.59 -16.75
N VAL A 524 8.67 21.81 -16.88
CA VAL A 524 10.12 22.05 -16.79
C VAL A 524 10.61 21.57 -15.42
N SER A 525 11.53 20.61 -15.43
CA SER A 525 12.09 20.04 -14.21
C SER A 525 12.74 21.14 -13.37
N GLN A 526 12.35 21.24 -12.10
CA GLN A 526 13.01 22.12 -11.12
C GLN A 526 14.36 21.55 -10.66
N CYS A 527 14.68 20.31 -11.05
CA CYS A 527 16.02 19.72 -11.01
C CYS A 527 16.72 19.89 -12.37
N PRO A 528 17.55 20.93 -12.56
CA PRO A 528 18.28 21.07 -13.82
C PRO A 528 19.27 19.89 -14.01
N PRO A 529 19.55 19.49 -15.26
CA PRO A 529 20.58 18.50 -15.54
C PRO A 529 21.95 19.03 -15.13
N LYS A 530 22.78 18.16 -14.55
CA LYS A 530 24.16 18.47 -14.15
C LYS A 530 25.14 18.18 -15.28
N SER A 531 26.19 19.01 -15.36
CA SER A 531 27.36 18.76 -16.21
C SER A 531 28.35 17.76 -15.60
N SER A 532 28.33 17.59 -14.28
CA SER A 532 29.11 16.60 -13.56
C SER A 532 28.27 15.37 -13.22
N PRO A 533 28.90 14.21 -12.93
CA PRO A 533 28.20 13.06 -12.37
C PRO A 533 27.40 13.42 -11.11
N ILE A 534 26.29 12.73 -10.91
CA ILE A 534 25.45 12.86 -9.73
C ILE A 534 26.18 12.21 -8.54
N THR A 535 26.29 12.94 -7.44
CA THR A 535 26.95 12.47 -6.22
C THR A 535 25.94 12.10 -5.14
N HIS A 536 26.37 11.33 -4.14
CA HIS A 536 25.57 11.05 -2.95
C HIS A 536 25.00 12.32 -2.29
N THR A 537 25.76 13.42 -2.25
CA THR A 537 25.28 14.68 -1.67
C THR A 537 24.15 15.32 -2.47
N ASP A 538 24.15 15.15 -3.80
CA ASP A 538 23.05 15.64 -4.64
C ASP A 538 21.74 14.89 -4.35
N ILE A 539 21.84 13.56 -4.21
CA ILE A 539 20.72 12.68 -3.84
C ILE A 539 20.14 13.08 -2.48
N LEU A 540 21.00 13.29 -1.47
CA LEU A 540 20.58 13.74 -0.15
C LEU A 540 19.81 15.08 -0.20
N ARG A 541 20.34 16.07 -0.93
CA ARG A 541 19.68 17.38 -1.08
C ARG A 541 18.33 17.24 -1.77
N HIS A 542 18.23 16.38 -2.79
CA HIS A 542 16.98 16.10 -3.48
C HIS A 542 15.96 15.47 -2.53
N CYS A 543 16.31 14.38 -1.83
CA CYS A 543 15.42 13.73 -0.87
C CYS A 543 14.96 14.69 0.22
N TYR A 544 15.86 15.51 0.78
CA TYR A 544 15.51 16.51 1.80
C TYR A 544 14.54 17.57 1.27
N SER A 545 14.71 18.02 0.01
CA SER A 545 13.81 19.02 -0.60
C SER A 545 12.35 18.54 -0.68
N LEU A 546 12.14 17.22 -0.82
CA LEU A 546 10.81 16.62 -0.90
C LEU A 546 10.05 16.66 0.43
N PHE A 547 10.71 16.85 1.58
CA PHE A 547 10.04 16.92 2.89
C PHE A 547 9.07 18.11 3.01
N ASN A 548 9.26 19.17 2.22
CA ASN A 548 8.35 20.32 2.23
C ASN A 548 7.36 20.32 1.05
N ALA A 549 7.44 19.31 0.18
CA ALA A 549 6.58 19.20 -0.98
C ALA A 549 5.11 19.11 -0.55
N ILE A 550 4.26 19.87 -1.24
CA ILE A 550 2.82 19.76 -1.02
C ILE A 550 2.38 18.41 -1.58
N THR A 551 1.68 17.64 -0.76
CA THR A 551 1.27 16.30 -1.17
C THR A 551 0.18 16.38 -2.25
N CYS A 552 0.16 15.40 -3.14
CA CYS A 552 -0.94 15.18 -4.07
C CYS A 552 -2.31 15.21 -3.37
N GLY A 553 -2.42 14.59 -2.19
CA GLY A 553 -3.66 14.58 -1.40
C GLY A 553 -4.14 15.97 -0.99
N GLU A 554 -3.24 16.88 -0.63
CA GLU A 554 -3.60 18.27 -0.33
C GLU A 554 -4.10 19.03 -1.55
N ILE A 555 -3.46 18.85 -2.71
CA ILE A 555 -3.89 19.49 -3.98
C ILE A 555 -5.26 18.95 -4.38
N TYR A 556 -5.47 17.63 -4.30
CA TYR A 556 -6.74 16.99 -4.61
C TYR A 556 -7.88 17.48 -3.70
N ASN A 557 -7.66 17.57 -2.38
CA ASN A 557 -8.70 18.05 -1.46
C ASN A 557 -9.13 19.49 -1.80
N LEU A 558 -8.17 20.35 -2.13
CA LEU A 558 -8.45 21.71 -2.57
C LEU A 558 -9.18 21.75 -3.91
N HIS A 559 -8.74 20.93 -4.88
CA HIS A 559 -9.40 20.78 -6.18
C HIS A 559 -10.85 20.33 -6.03
N ALA A 560 -11.09 19.26 -5.28
CA ALA A 560 -12.44 18.76 -5.00
C ALA A 560 -13.33 19.84 -4.36
N THR A 561 -12.77 20.66 -3.47
CA THR A 561 -13.52 21.77 -2.84
C THR A 561 -13.84 22.88 -3.85
N VAL A 562 -12.90 23.23 -4.74
CA VAL A 562 -13.12 24.22 -5.81
C VAL A 562 -14.22 23.76 -6.76
N VAL A 563 -14.15 22.50 -7.20
CA VAL A 563 -15.14 21.91 -8.12
C VAL A 563 -16.50 21.84 -7.45
N ASP A 564 -16.57 21.40 -6.21
CA ASP A 564 -17.84 21.29 -5.48
C ASP A 564 -18.54 22.64 -5.31
N LYS A 565 -17.81 23.69 -4.93
CA LYS A 565 -18.38 25.05 -4.82
C LYS A 565 -18.75 25.69 -6.14
N ASN A 566 -18.13 25.25 -7.24
CA ASN A 566 -18.51 25.68 -8.57
C ASN A 566 -19.95 25.24 -8.92
N LEU A 567 -20.35 24.06 -8.45
CA LEU A 567 -21.68 23.50 -8.67
C LEU A 567 -22.77 24.28 -7.90
N GLU A 568 -22.40 25.06 -6.87
CA GLU A 568 -23.32 25.88 -6.05
C GLU A 568 -23.58 27.31 -6.60
N ASN A 569 -23.42 27.54 -7.92
CA ASN A 569 -23.75 28.80 -8.62
C ASN A 569 -22.94 30.07 -8.27
N CYS A 570 -21.85 29.96 -7.50
CA CYS A 570 -21.01 31.12 -7.16
C CYS A 570 -19.74 31.20 -8.02
N LYS A 571 -19.73 32.12 -9.01
CA LYS A 571 -18.55 32.52 -9.82
C LYS A 571 -17.95 31.43 -10.73
N GLN A 572 -18.78 30.91 -11.63
CA GLN A 572 -18.50 29.74 -12.47
C GLN A 572 -17.14 29.76 -13.21
N ILE A 573 -16.78 30.91 -13.80
CA ILE A 573 -15.55 31.04 -14.59
C ILE A 573 -14.29 31.02 -13.72
N THR A 574 -14.32 31.64 -12.53
CA THR A 574 -13.16 31.69 -11.64
C THR A 574 -12.86 30.32 -11.06
N CYS A 575 -13.89 29.57 -10.63
CA CYS A 575 -13.73 28.23 -10.10
C CYS A 575 -13.23 27.24 -11.16
N GLN A 576 -13.71 27.34 -12.40
CA GLN A 576 -13.19 26.53 -13.52
C GLN A 576 -11.69 26.77 -13.74
N LYS A 577 -11.24 28.03 -13.81
CA LYS A 577 -9.82 28.36 -13.98
C LYS A 577 -8.97 27.82 -12.83
N LEU A 578 -9.46 27.95 -11.59
CA LEU A 578 -8.78 27.40 -10.41
C LEU A 578 -8.72 25.87 -10.41
N ALA A 579 -9.78 25.19 -10.88
CA ALA A 579 -9.80 23.74 -11.00
C ALA A 579 -8.75 23.26 -12.02
N VAL A 580 -8.69 23.88 -13.20
CA VAL A 580 -7.67 23.58 -14.22
C VAL A 580 -6.25 23.86 -13.69
N GLU A 581 -6.05 24.99 -13.00
CA GLU A 581 -4.76 25.32 -12.38
C GLU A 581 -4.34 24.25 -11.36
N LEU A 582 -5.26 23.81 -10.49
CA LEU A 582 -5.00 22.75 -9.53
C LEU A 582 -4.80 21.39 -10.19
N ALA A 583 -5.50 21.07 -11.28
CA ALA A 583 -5.27 19.85 -12.06
C ALA A 583 -3.87 19.82 -12.68
N ASN A 584 -3.39 20.95 -13.21
CA ASN A 584 -2.01 21.10 -13.68
C ASN A 584 -0.99 20.92 -12.56
N MET A 585 -1.17 21.61 -11.41
CA MET A 585 -0.30 21.43 -10.24
C MET A 585 -0.32 19.99 -9.72
N PHE A 586 -1.49 19.36 -9.79
CA PHE A 586 -1.69 17.99 -9.38
C PHE A 586 -0.86 17.06 -10.28
N SER A 587 -0.99 17.19 -11.60
CA SER A 587 -0.24 16.40 -12.59
C SER A 587 1.28 16.55 -12.37
N ALA A 588 1.77 17.79 -12.22
CA ALA A 588 3.17 18.07 -11.90
C ALA A 588 3.65 17.38 -10.60
N ALA A 589 2.80 17.34 -9.58
CA ALA A 589 3.13 16.76 -8.28
C ALA A 589 3.26 15.23 -8.32
N ILE A 590 2.62 14.54 -9.27
CA ILE A 590 2.78 13.08 -9.46
C ILE A 590 4.24 12.75 -9.77
N ASP A 591 4.85 13.53 -10.64
CA ASP A 591 6.23 13.36 -11.09
C ASP A 591 7.22 14.20 -10.26
N SER A 592 6.82 14.71 -9.09
CA SER A 592 7.69 15.50 -8.20
C SER A 592 8.97 14.77 -7.82
N SER A 593 8.92 13.44 -7.62
CA SER A 593 10.10 12.63 -7.34
C SER A 593 11.13 12.66 -8.46
N LYS A 594 10.68 12.70 -9.72
CA LYS A 594 11.51 12.72 -10.93
C LYS A 594 11.95 14.12 -11.34
N THR A 595 11.06 15.10 -11.15
CA THR A 595 11.22 16.46 -11.68
C THR A 595 11.74 17.44 -10.64
N GLY A 596 11.67 17.09 -9.35
CA GLY A 596 11.89 17.99 -8.22
C GLY A 596 10.79 19.02 -8.03
N TYR A 597 9.65 18.88 -8.73
CA TYR A 597 8.59 19.86 -8.67
C TYR A 597 8.03 20.00 -7.24
N VAL A 598 8.07 21.21 -6.72
CA VAL A 598 7.39 21.60 -5.48
C VAL A 598 6.35 22.66 -5.80
N ALA A 599 5.08 22.36 -5.54
CA ALA A 599 3.98 23.29 -5.77
C ALA A 599 4.12 24.55 -4.90
N ASP A 600 3.80 25.73 -5.46
CA ASP A 600 3.91 27.00 -4.74
C ASP A 600 2.89 27.07 -3.58
N ARG A 601 3.41 26.98 -2.36
CA ARG A 601 2.64 27.05 -1.13
C ARG A 601 1.95 28.41 -0.94
N LYS A 602 2.52 29.50 -1.45
CA LYS A 602 1.87 30.82 -1.41
C LYS A 602 0.62 30.80 -2.27
N ARG A 603 0.72 30.31 -3.51
CA ARG A 603 -0.43 30.17 -4.42
C ARG A 603 -1.50 29.25 -3.86
N ILE A 604 -1.15 28.06 -3.36
CA ILE A 604 -2.11 27.14 -2.71
C ILE A 604 -2.84 27.82 -1.54
N ASN A 605 -2.13 28.58 -0.71
CA ASN A 605 -2.76 29.32 0.39
C ASN A 605 -3.64 30.48 -0.08
N GLN A 606 -3.32 31.15 -1.19
CA GLN A 606 -4.21 32.14 -1.81
C GLN A 606 -5.51 31.48 -2.29
N ILE A 607 -5.42 30.35 -2.98
CA ILE A 607 -6.60 29.59 -3.45
C ILE A 607 -7.44 29.16 -2.25
N ARG A 608 -6.85 28.61 -1.19
CA ARG A 608 -7.54 28.28 0.07
C ARG A 608 -8.28 29.49 0.68
N LYS A 609 -7.69 30.69 0.64
CA LYS A 609 -8.35 31.91 1.11
C LYS A 609 -9.54 32.32 0.24
N LEU A 610 -9.44 32.15 -1.08
CA LEU A 610 -10.52 32.46 -2.02
C LEU A 610 -11.72 31.52 -1.87
N VAL A 611 -11.45 30.22 -1.70
CA VAL A 611 -12.46 29.16 -1.65
C VAL A 611 -13.06 29.03 -0.25
N GLY A 612 -12.30 29.39 0.79
CA GLY A 612 -12.72 29.28 2.19
C GLY A 612 -12.10 28.07 2.90
N LYS A 613 -12.26 28.03 4.24
CA LYS A 613 -11.58 27.04 5.10
C LYS A 613 -12.35 25.72 5.28
N LEU A 614 -13.61 25.68 4.86
CA LEU A 614 -14.46 24.49 4.99
C LEU A 614 -14.30 23.59 3.76
N TYR A 615 -14.21 22.29 4.01
CA TYR A 615 -14.20 21.24 2.99
C TYR A 615 -15.61 20.66 2.79
N PRO A 616 -15.95 20.08 1.64
CA PRO A 616 -17.18 19.31 1.53
C PRO A 616 -17.14 18.08 2.45
N ASP A 617 -18.30 17.72 2.99
CA ASP A 617 -18.51 16.61 3.94
C ASP A 617 -17.97 15.26 3.45
N PHE A 618 -18.07 14.95 2.16
CA PHE A 618 -17.54 13.71 1.58
C PHE A 618 -16.00 13.58 1.66
N LEU A 619 -15.26 14.65 1.98
CA LEU A 619 -13.82 14.59 2.27
C LEU A 619 -13.49 14.23 3.73
N MET A 620 -14.51 14.07 4.58
CA MET A 620 -14.39 13.63 5.98
C MET A 620 -13.38 14.46 6.80
N LYS A 621 -13.42 15.78 6.64
CA LYS A 621 -12.60 16.72 7.42
C LYS A 621 -13.41 17.29 8.58
N ASN A 622 -12.75 17.54 9.71
CA ASN A 622 -13.41 18.09 10.91
C ASN A 622 -14.16 19.42 10.64
N ASN A 623 -13.63 20.24 9.73
CA ASN A 623 -14.24 21.50 9.33
C ASN A 623 -14.89 21.32 7.95
N SER A 624 -16.16 20.92 7.92
CA SER A 624 -16.87 20.64 6.67
C SER A 624 -18.22 21.36 6.52
N TYR A 625 -18.70 21.48 5.28
CA TYR A 625 -20.06 21.89 4.93
C TYR A 625 -20.78 20.75 4.20
N GLU A 626 -22.11 20.75 4.24
CA GLU A 626 -22.92 19.76 3.53
C GLU A 626 -22.91 20.04 2.02
N SER A 627 -22.20 19.20 1.27
CA SER A 627 -22.12 19.35 -0.18
C SER A 627 -23.45 19.00 -0.86
N GLN A 628 -23.89 19.83 -1.79
CA GLN A 628 -25.09 19.57 -2.62
C GLN A 628 -24.79 18.74 -3.88
N SER A 629 -23.52 18.41 -4.14
CA SER A 629 -23.13 17.57 -5.27
C SER A 629 -23.51 16.11 -5.05
N ILE A 630 -23.45 15.31 -6.12
CA ILE A 630 -23.67 13.87 -6.05
C ILE A 630 -22.75 13.17 -5.04
N LEU A 631 -21.50 13.64 -4.89
CA LEU A 631 -20.55 13.05 -3.95
C LEU A 631 -21.01 13.22 -2.50
N GLY A 632 -21.53 14.40 -2.15
CA GLY A 632 -22.12 14.67 -0.83
C GLY A 632 -23.34 13.80 -0.56
N LYS A 633 -24.25 13.67 -1.54
CA LYS A 633 -25.44 12.82 -1.43
C LYS A 633 -25.07 11.34 -1.20
N LEU A 634 -24.13 10.81 -1.99
CA LEU A 634 -23.64 9.44 -1.85
C LEU A 634 -22.97 9.19 -0.49
N TYR A 635 -22.17 10.15 -0.03
CA TYR A 635 -21.52 10.08 1.28
C TYR A 635 -22.53 10.02 2.42
N ARG A 636 -23.56 10.89 2.40
CA ARG A 636 -24.59 10.91 3.44
C ARG A 636 -25.43 9.64 3.44
N LEU A 637 -25.79 9.11 2.28
CA LEU A 637 -26.45 7.79 2.17
C LEU A 637 -25.57 6.66 2.72
N ALA A 638 -24.28 6.66 2.40
CA ALA A 638 -23.31 5.71 2.93
C ALA A 638 -23.18 5.82 4.46
N LEU A 639 -23.18 7.04 5.00
CA LEU A 639 -23.14 7.31 6.44
C LEU A 639 -24.41 6.79 7.14
N GLU A 640 -25.59 7.03 6.57
CA GLU A 640 -26.85 6.48 7.07
C GLU A 640 -26.85 4.94 7.08
N TYR A 641 -26.36 4.31 6.00
CA TYR A 641 -26.23 2.85 5.92
C TYR A 641 -25.28 2.32 6.99
N LYS A 642 -24.11 2.96 7.16
CA LYS A 642 -23.13 2.61 8.20
C LYS A 642 -23.75 2.68 9.59
N ASN A 643 -24.48 3.77 9.89
CA ASN A 643 -25.10 3.97 11.20
C ASN A 643 -26.19 2.93 11.49
N LYS A 644 -27.03 2.60 10.50
CA LYS A 644 -28.06 1.55 10.62
C LYS A 644 -27.46 0.15 10.82
N ASN A 645 -26.26 -0.10 10.31
CA ASN A 645 -25.56 -1.38 10.38
C ASN A 645 -24.32 -1.34 11.29
N SER A 646 -24.31 -0.48 12.30
CA SER A 646 -23.15 -0.21 13.15
C SER A 646 -22.58 -1.48 13.83
N ASP A 647 -23.44 -2.41 14.25
CA ASP A 647 -23.02 -3.69 14.83
C ASP A 647 -22.26 -4.58 13.83
N LYS A 648 -22.65 -4.59 12.54
CA LYS A 648 -21.96 -5.32 11.47
C LYS A 648 -20.52 -4.84 11.34
N PHE A 649 -20.35 -3.52 11.19
CA PHE A 649 -19.05 -2.90 10.99
C PHE A 649 -18.15 -2.99 12.22
N ARG A 650 -18.71 -2.82 13.43
CA ARG A 650 -17.95 -2.96 14.69
C ARG A 650 -17.39 -4.37 14.89
N ASN A 651 -18.17 -5.40 14.56
CA ASN A 651 -17.71 -6.79 14.64
C ASN A 651 -16.62 -7.11 13.62
N GLN A 652 -16.74 -6.60 12.39
CA GLN A 652 -15.72 -6.78 11.33
C GLN A 652 -14.42 -6.05 11.68
N GLU A 653 -14.49 -4.80 12.14
CA GLU A 653 -13.30 -4.03 12.58
C GLU A 653 -12.58 -4.75 13.73
N ASN A 654 -13.31 -5.34 14.67
CA ASN A 654 -12.72 -6.17 15.74
C ASN A 654 -12.04 -7.46 15.24
N ILE A 655 -12.57 -8.10 14.19
CA ILE A 655 -11.98 -9.29 13.57
C ILE A 655 -10.71 -8.94 12.78
N LEU A 656 -10.76 -7.87 11.98
CA LEU A 656 -9.61 -7.33 11.27
C LEU A 656 -8.48 -6.99 12.25
N ASN A 657 -8.81 -6.32 13.36
CA ASN A 657 -7.85 -5.97 14.41
C ASN A 657 -7.24 -7.21 15.09
N LYS A 658 -8.04 -8.24 15.38
CA LYS A 658 -7.50 -9.51 15.94
C LYS A 658 -6.55 -10.21 14.97
N ASN A 659 -6.82 -10.17 13.67
CA ASN A 659 -5.93 -10.74 12.66
C ASN A 659 -4.68 -9.88 12.41
N THR A 660 -4.74 -8.56 12.59
CA THR A 660 -3.55 -7.68 12.52
C THR A 660 -2.56 -7.92 13.66
N TYR A 661 -3.05 -8.38 14.83
CA TYR A 661 -2.19 -8.75 15.97
C TYR A 661 -1.83 -10.24 16.01
N GLY A 662 -2.50 -11.10 15.22
CA GLY A 662 -2.40 -12.56 15.34
C GLY A 662 -1.94 -13.32 14.10
N ASN A 663 -1.92 -12.73 12.91
CA ASN A 663 -1.44 -13.37 11.68
C ASN A 663 -1.05 -12.30 10.65
N PHE A 664 0.22 -11.89 10.64
CA PHE A 664 0.83 -11.23 9.48
C PHE A 664 1.04 -12.30 8.39
N ARG A 665 -0.05 -12.71 7.76
CA ARG A 665 -0.02 -13.57 6.58
C ARG A 665 -0.54 -12.76 5.40
N MET A 666 0.41 -12.14 4.70
CA MET A 666 0.12 -11.42 3.46
C MET A 666 -0.24 -12.44 2.37
N ARG A 667 -1.52 -12.51 2.02
CA ARG A 667 -1.94 -12.88 0.66
C ARG A 667 -2.35 -11.58 -0.03
N ASN A 668 -1.61 -11.21 -1.07
CA ASN A 668 -1.96 -10.28 -2.15
C ASN A 668 -2.82 -9.07 -1.74
N ILE A 669 -2.20 -8.12 -1.04
CA ILE A 669 -2.77 -6.78 -0.84
C ILE A 669 -2.28 -5.79 -1.93
N ASP A 670 -1.27 -6.12 -2.74
CA ASP A 670 -0.76 -5.21 -3.77
C ASP A 670 -1.65 -5.08 -5.02
N SER A 671 -2.52 -6.05 -5.32
CA SER A 671 -3.58 -5.88 -6.31
C SER A 671 -4.70 -4.93 -5.86
N TYR A 672 -4.74 -4.59 -4.57
CA TYR A 672 -5.58 -3.50 -4.03
C TYR A 672 -4.81 -2.19 -3.83
N LEU A 673 -3.47 -2.23 -3.69
CA LEU A 673 -2.65 -1.06 -3.36
C LEU A 673 -1.98 -0.36 -4.54
N GLU A 674 -1.80 -0.98 -5.71
CA GLU A 674 -1.31 -0.23 -6.89
C GLU A 674 -2.37 0.69 -7.52
N LEU A 675 -3.66 0.43 -7.25
CA LEU A 675 -4.75 1.39 -7.45
C LEU A 675 -4.87 2.45 -6.34
N ASP A 676 -4.15 2.28 -5.23
CA ASP A 676 -4.25 3.11 -4.02
C ASP A 676 -2.93 3.80 -3.66
N SER A 677 -2.02 4.00 -4.62
CA SER A 677 -0.78 4.76 -4.47
C SER A 677 -0.94 6.28 -4.20
N ARG A 678 -2.15 6.69 -3.76
CA ARG A 678 -2.51 8.03 -3.25
C ARG A 678 -3.17 8.03 -1.89
N LEU A 679 -3.30 6.87 -1.25
CA LEU A 679 -3.70 6.85 0.14
C LEU A 679 -2.48 7.11 1.01
N ALA A 680 -2.54 8.21 1.75
CA ALA A 680 -2.05 8.18 3.12
C ALA A 680 -2.89 7.14 3.90
N ILE A 681 -2.60 5.85 3.71
CA ILE A 681 -2.94 4.85 4.73
C ILE A 681 -1.92 5.08 5.83
N ASN A 682 -2.34 5.78 6.87
CA ASN A 682 -1.72 5.59 8.16
C ASN A 682 -2.36 4.32 8.73
N PRO A 683 -1.62 3.21 8.97
CA PRO A 683 -2.16 1.96 9.52
C PRO A 683 -2.92 2.13 10.86
N HIS A 684 -2.82 3.30 11.47
CA HIS A 684 -3.27 3.56 12.82
C HIS A 684 -4.64 4.25 12.96
N ILE A 685 -5.41 4.47 11.88
CA ILE A 685 -6.82 4.91 12.03
C ILE A 685 -7.64 3.91 12.87
N ILE A 686 -7.17 2.66 12.96
CA ILE A 686 -7.71 1.61 13.82
C ILE A 686 -7.67 1.96 15.33
N CYS A 687 -6.72 2.78 15.80
CA CYS A 687 -6.56 3.04 17.24
C CYS A 687 -7.47 4.15 17.79
N ARG A 688 -7.99 5.05 16.94
CA ARG A 688 -8.76 6.21 17.39
C ARG A 688 -10.15 5.85 17.91
N ASP A 689 -10.74 4.76 17.44
CA ASP A 689 -12.08 4.34 17.87
C ASP A 689 -12.09 3.69 19.26
N PHE A 690 -10.92 3.39 19.83
CA PHE A 690 -10.82 2.86 21.20
C PHE A 690 -10.95 3.94 22.28
N THR A 691 -10.43 5.15 22.05
CA THR A 691 -10.46 6.23 23.06
C THR A 691 -11.78 6.99 23.13
N THR A 692 -12.55 7.03 22.04
CA THR A 692 -13.83 7.75 22.00
C THR A 692 -15.00 6.92 22.54
N SER A 693 -14.83 5.59 22.60
CA SER A 693 -15.89 4.65 23.01
C SER A 693 -16.02 4.47 24.53
N TYR A 694 -15.10 5.03 25.34
CA TYR A 694 -15.13 4.94 26.80
C TYR A 694 -14.78 6.27 27.47
N SER A 695 -15.57 7.31 27.19
CA SER A 695 -15.71 8.45 28.11
C SER A 695 -16.99 8.27 28.93
N LEU A 696 -17.02 7.28 29.83
CA LEU A 696 -18.01 7.27 30.91
C LEU A 696 -17.55 8.28 31.96
N LYS A 697 -18.24 9.41 32.02
CA LYS A 697 -18.12 10.37 33.12
C LYS A 697 -18.33 9.62 34.43
N ALA A 698 -17.37 9.77 35.32
CA ALA A 698 -17.40 9.25 36.68
C ALA A 698 -18.48 9.98 37.50
N SER A 699 -19.74 9.53 37.40
CA SER A 699 -20.79 9.82 38.39
C SER A 699 -22.09 9.09 38.02
N ASP A 700 -22.18 7.76 38.23
CA ASP A 700 -23.48 7.18 38.54
C ASP A 700 -23.37 5.78 39.19
N LYS A 701 -23.92 5.64 40.39
CA LYS A 701 -23.95 4.40 41.18
C LYS A 701 -25.25 3.64 40.88
N SER A 702 -25.29 2.75 39.89
CA SER A 702 -26.37 1.72 39.76
C SER A 702 -26.19 0.68 38.62
N THR A 703 -24.97 0.32 38.22
CA THR A 703 -24.74 -0.58 37.05
C THR A 703 -24.76 -2.12 37.27
N PRO A 704 -24.91 -2.72 38.47
CA PRO A 704 -24.98 -4.20 38.57
C PRO A 704 -26.35 -4.83 38.25
N ALA A 705 -27.46 -4.10 38.41
CA ALA A 705 -28.82 -4.68 38.32
C ALA A 705 -29.30 -4.90 36.87
N ILE A 706 -28.72 -4.19 35.89
CA ILE A 706 -29.13 -4.26 34.48
C ILE A 706 -28.57 -5.52 33.78
N TRP A 707 -27.40 -5.99 34.21
CA TRP A 707 -26.73 -7.15 33.59
C TRP A 707 -27.42 -8.49 33.89
N ILE A 708 -28.00 -8.64 35.09
CA ILE A 708 -28.70 -9.89 35.48
C ILE A 708 -30.05 -10.04 34.74
N SER A 709 -30.73 -8.92 34.45
CA SER A 709 -31.98 -8.88 33.68
C SER A 709 -31.77 -9.29 32.21
N ILE A 710 -30.67 -8.87 31.58
CA ILE A 710 -30.35 -9.19 30.19
C ILE A 710 -29.95 -10.66 30.02
N TYR A 711 -29.23 -11.22 31.00
CA TYR A 711 -28.76 -12.62 30.95
C TYR A 711 -29.92 -13.62 31.09
N GLN A 712 -30.89 -13.36 31.96
CA GLN A 712 -32.07 -14.21 32.15
C GLN A 712 -33.06 -14.17 30.98
N LYS A 713 -33.04 -13.12 30.16
CA LYS A 713 -33.92 -12.96 28.99
C LYS A 713 -33.44 -13.71 27.74
N LYS A 714 -32.14 -13.99 27.62
CA LYS A 714 -31.51 -14.49 26.38
C LYS A 714 -31.47 -16.02 26.25
N TYR A 715 -31.60 -16.78 27.34
CA TYR A 715 -31.35 -18.24 27.34
C TYR A 715 -32.53 -19.10 27.81
N LYS A 716 -33.77 -18.74 27.44
CA LYS A 716 -34.97 -19.48 27.91
C LYS A 716 -35.47 -20.62 27.01
N ASN A 717 -34.85 -20.93 25.87
CA ASN A 717 -35.34 -22.00 24.99
C ASN A 717 -34.21 -22.83 24.40
N ILE A 718 -33.80 -23.89 25.10
CA ILE A 718 -33.16 -25.07 24.51
C ILE A 718 -33.87 -26.30 25.06
N ARG A 719 -34.58 -27.03 24.21
CA ARG A 719 -35.18 -28.34 24.50
C ARG A 719 -34.12 -29.46 24.35
N PRO A 720 -34.24 -30.58 25.07
CA PRO A 720 -33.20 -31.60 25.15
C PRO A 720 -33.22 -32.55 23.94
N LEU A 721 -32.06 -32.79 23.35
CA LEU A 721 -31.84 -33.91 22.43
C LEU A 721 -31.38 -35.13 23.25
N GLU A 722 -32.32 -36.04 23.46
CA GLU A 722 -32.04 -37.41 23.91
C GLU A 722 -31.37 -38.23 22.79
N LYS A 723 -30.47 -39.13 23.21
CA LYS A 723 -29.96 -40.33 22.52
C LYS A 723 -29.08 -40.11 21.28
N CYS A 724 -27.76 -40.26 21.46
CA CYS A 724 -27.13 -41.56 21.17
C CYS A 724 -25.73 -41.67 21.79
N LYS A 725 -25.46 -42.86 22.32
CA LYS A 725 -24.21 -43.31 22.95
C LYS A 725 -23.14 -43.53 21.88
N THR A 726 -21.89 -43.16 22.16
CA THR A 726 -20.71 -44.06 22.29
C THR A 726 -19.39 -43.28 22.18
N VAL A 727 -18.38 -43.79 22.90
CA VAL A 727 -16.92 -43.63 22.69
C VAL A 727 -16.17 -42.57 23.54
N THR A 728 -15.67 -43.10 24.67
CA THR A 728 -14.39 -42.88 25.40
C THR A 728 -14.09 -41.58 26.16
N GLN A 729 -13.87 -41.79 27.47
CA GLN A 729 -13.49 -40.85 28.52
C GLN A 729 -12.04 -40.37 28.40
N ASN A 730 -11.82 -39.05 28.36
CA ASN A 730 -10.77 -38.35 29.14
C ASN A 730 -10.81 -36.82 28.95
N SER A 731 -11.94 -36.17 29.22
CA SER A 731 -12.03 -34.70 29.15
C SER A 731 -13.01 -34.04 30.14
N HIS A 732 -13.62 -34.80 31.07
CA HIS A 732 -14.59 -34.25 32.02
C HIS A 732 -14.04 -33.97 33.44
N ILE A 733 -12.79 -34.31 33.75
CA ILE A 733 -12.17 -34.01 35.07
C ILE A 733 -11.50 -32.62 35.10
N VAL A 734 -11.13 -32.04 33.95
CA VAL A 734 -10.47 -30.73 33.89
C VAL A 734 -11.47 -29.57 34.01
N TRP A 735 -12.68 -29.71 33.46
CA TRP A 735 -13.69 -28.65 33.49
C TRP A 735 -14.43 -28.54 34.83
N PHE A 736 -14.58 -29.64 35.58
CA PHE A 736 -15.24 -29.61 36.89
C PHE A 736 -14.33 -28.99 37.97
N ASN A 737 -13.01 -29.20 37.88
CA ASN A 737 -12.06 -28.56 38.80
C ASN A 737 -11.91 -27.06 38.55
N ALA A 738 -11.92 -26.59 37.29
CA ALA A 738 -11.84 -25.15 36.99
C ALA A 738 -13.08 -24.37 37.49
N ALA A 739 -14.28 -24.96 37.38
CA ALA A 739 -15.50 -24.33 37.90
C ALA A 739 -15.54 -24.29 39.44
N LEU A 740 -15.00 -25.32 40.11
CA LEU A 740 -14.94 -25.38 41.57
C LEU A 740 -13.90 -24.40 42.14
N THR A 741 -12.75 -24.20 41.47
CA THR A 741 -11.74 -23.20 41.87
C THR A 741 -12.27 -21.77 41.73
N VAL A 742 -13.05 -21.49 40.68
CA VAL A 742 -13.69 -20.17 40.50
C VAL A 742 -14.78 -19.95 41.55
N LEU A 743 -15.63 -20.94 41.85
CA LEU A 743 -16.65 -20.82 42.91
C LEU A 743 -16.05 -20.68 44.32
N LEU A 744 -14.96 -21.37 44.63
CA LEU A 744 -14.26 -21.24 45.92
C LEU A 744 -13.57 -19.87 46.07
N SER A 745 -13.02 -19.31 44.98
CA SER A 745 -12.38 -17.98 45.00
C SER A 745 -13.37 -16.82 45.25
N TYR A 746 -14.60 -16.92 44.74
CA TYR A 746 -15.65 -15.92 45.00
C TYR A 746 -16.23 -16.02 46.43
N SER A 747 -16.22 -17.22 47.01
CA SER A 747 -16.70 -17.46 48.38
C SER A 747 -15.73 -16.91 49.44
N CYS A 748 -14.42 -17.04 49.23
CA CYS A 748 -13.40 -16.46 50.11
C CYS A 748 -13.35 -14.93 50.05
N ALA A 749 -13.60 -14.33 48.88
CA ALA A 749 -13.63 -12.87 48.72
C ALA A 749 -14.82 -12.23 49.45
N MET A 750 -16.00 -12.88 49.48
CA MET A 750 -17.15 -12.39 50.25
C MET A 750 -16.96 -12.53 51.77
N LEU A 751 -16.33 -13.61 52.24
CA LEU A 751 -16.04 -13.81 53.67
C LEU A 751 -15.00 -12.80 54.18
N LEU A 752 -13.98 -12.48 53.39
CA LEU A 752 -13.01 -11.43 53.72
C LEU A 752 -13.64 -10.05 53.77
N PHE A 753 -14.60 -9.75 52.89
CA PHE A 753 -15.32 -8.47 52.90
C PHE A 753 -16.27 -8.32 54.11
N ILE A 754 -16.90 -9.42 54.54
CA ILE A 754 -17.78 -9.42 55.73
C ILE A 754 -16.97 -9.30 57.03
N VAL A 755 -15.78 -9.93 57.10
CA VAL A 755 -14.87 -9.81 58.24
C VAL A 755 -14.24 -8.41 58.31
N PHE A 756 -13.87 -7.81 57.17
CA PHE A 756 -13.36 -6.43 57.13
C PHE A 756 -14.43 -5.39 57.52
N TRP A 757 -15.69 -5.64 57.14
CA TRP A 757 -16.79 -4.72 57.48
C TRP A 757 -17.16 -4.80 58.97
N PHE A 758 -17.09 -5.98 59.60
CA PHE A 758 -17.31 -6.11 61.05
C PHE A 758 -16.16 -5.56 61.91
N LEU A 759 -14.91 -5.62 61.43
CA LEU A 759 -13.74 -5.10 62.16
C LEU A 759 -13.60 -3.57 62.12
N PHE A 760 -14.22 -2.90 61.15
CA PHE A 760 -14.11 -1.43 60.96
C PHE A 760 -15.43 -0.68 61.11
N SER A 761 -16.42 -1.26 61.78
CA SER A 761 -17.70 -0.57 62.05
C SER A 761 -18.24 -0.89 63.44
N ARG A 762 -17.77 -0.15 64.45
CA ARG A 762 -18.51 0.45 65.60
C ARG A 762 -17.60 0.72 66.81
N PRO A 763 -17.97 1.72 67.63
CA PRO A 763 -18.15 3.14 67.32
C PRO A 763 -16.83 3.91 67.36
#